data_AF-A0A023BXH2-F1
#
_entry.id   AF-A0A023BXH2-F1
#
_cell.length_a   1.000
_cell.length_b   1.000
_cell.length_c   1.000
_cell.angle_alpha   90.00
_cell.angle_beta   90.00
_cell.angle_gamma   90.00
#
_symmetry.space_group_name_H-M   'P 1'
#
loop_
_entity.id
_entity.type
_entity.pdbx_description
1 polymer ?
#
loop_
_entity_poly.entity_id
_entity_poly.type
_entity_poly.pdbx_seq_one_letter_code
_entity_poly.pdbx_strand_id
1 'polypeptide(L)'
;MKKLILKISTITLALGAFVFSSCSSDDDAPTPPSAETTADKLKKGEMNGELEENFTLDASTTYELTGKFIVKEGTKLTIPAGTNILVKASGTESYIAVLKGAQIDIQGTAASPVVMSSEKGNPGDWGGLTICGKATTTAGVDAVAEVGGFIYGGTNDTDNSGSIKYLVIRGTGAQINPDAQYNGVSFYAVGSGTVVENIAVINGADDGVEFFGGTVSAKKLYLENNQDDSIDWTEGWNGTIDDAYVAHTNDGFSTVVEADGENKNPKINNLTAVNTFQANGGSGTALQFKKQSGATITGLSLVGYKTSVDMKDGGALINVNLNGATADPAKAYNLAATVDITGWTWIGAQLSLTGKLGGSLTSDLTLDASVAYELESFLLVQDGVTLTIPAGTKITARAGGVSVYIAVLKGGKIDIQGTAANPVVMSSKDGNPGDWGGLTICGKATTTAGVDAVAEVGGFIYGGTNDADNSGSVKYLVIKGTGAQINPDSQYNGVSFYAVGSGTVVENIAVVDGADDGVEFFGGTVSATNLYLENNADDAVDWTEGWNGTVTNTYVSHTIAGFSTALEADGANENPKLINFTAISTQNGTALQFKKQSGATITNIFLSGYATNVDMKDAGALSNVQIDGADATTTNPYNTGNQVDISAWTWRSAGL
;
A
#
# COMPACT_ATOMS: atom_id res chain seq x y z
N MET A 1 -38.34 37.15 54.85
CA MET A 1 -38.58 35.71 54.61
C MET A 1 -37.26 34.98 54.80
N LYS A 2 -36.98 34.58 56.05
CA LYS A 2 -36.85 33.21 56.56
C LYS A 2 -35.56 32.47 56.11
N LYS A 3 -34.59 32.46 57.03
CA LYS A 3 -33.46 31.50 57.17
C LYS A 3 -33.99 30.14 57.66
N LEU A 4 -33.38 29.03 57.23
CA LEU A 4 -33.24 27.77 58.00
C LEU A 4 -32.24 26.86 57.25
N ILE A 5 -31.00 26.68 57.71
CA ILE A 5 -30.50 25.73 58.73
C ILE A 5 -30.74 24.26 58.37
N LEU A 6 -29.64 23.64 57.95
CA LEU A 6 -29.33 22.23 57.79
C LEU A 6 -29.21 21.52 59.16
N LYS A 7 -29.78 20.31 59.31
CA LYS A 7 -29.31 19.27 60.26
C LYS A 7 -29.92 17.88 59.95
N ILE A 8 -29.03 16.95 59.58
CA ILE A 8 -28.84 15.57 60.06
C ILE A 8 -30.09 14.66 60.21
N SER A 9 -30.08 13.52 59.51
CA SER A 9 -30.42 12.20 60.10
C SER A 9 -29.86 11.04 59.26
N THR A 10 -29.00 10.27 59.90
CA THR A 10 -28.61 8.87 59.65
C THR A 10 -29.80 7.93 59.45
N ILE A 11 -29.67 6.91 58.59
CA ILE A 11 -30.24 5.56 58.80
C ILE A 11 -29.40 4.52 58.04
N THR A 12 -29.07 3.46 58.77
CA THR A 12 -28.23 2.33 58.44
C THR A 12 -29.10 1.08 58.25
N LEU A 13 -28.79 0.29 57.22
CA LEU A 13 -28.91 -1.17 57.06
C LEU A 13 -30.23 -1.90 57.45
N ALA A 14 -30.83 -2.57 56.47
CA ALA A 14 -31.68 -3.75 56.68
C ALA A 14 -31.30 -4.84 55.67
N LEU A 15 -30.69 -5.91 56.17
CA LEU A 15 -30.46 -7.18 55.49
C LEU A 15 -31.80 -7.89 55.23
N GLY A 16 -32.03 -8.34 53.99
CA GLY A 16 -33.08 -9.28 53.64
C GLY A 16 -32.48 -10.50 52.97
N ALA A 17 -32.35 -11.60 53.71
CA ALA A 17 -32.03 -12.91 53.16
C ALA A 17 -33.30 -13.56 52.60
N PHE A 18 -33.26 -13.98 51.34
CA PHE A 18 -34.18 -14.97 50.79
C PHE A 18 -33.36 -16.14 50.24
N VAL A 19 -33.70 -17.34 50.72
CA VAL A 19 -33.15 -18.63 50.31
C VAL A 19 -34.20 -19.33 49.46
N PHE A 20 -33.85 -19.72 48.24
CA PHE A 20 -34.44 -20.77 47.41
C PHE A 20 -33.38 -21.10 46.36
N SER A 21 -33.15 -22.29 45.82
CA SER A 21 -33.48 -23.68 46.12
C SER A 21 -32.54 -24.45 45.16
N SER A 22 -31.96 -25.54 45.64
CA SER A 22 -31.09 -26.44 44.86
C SER A 22 -31.81 -27.04 43.64
N CYS A 23 -31.22 -26.89 42.46
CA CYS A 23 -31.35 -27.80 41.33
C CYS A 23 -29.96 -28.04 40.74
N SER A 24 -29.52 -29.30 40.69
CA SER A 24 -28.32 -29.72 40.00
C SER A 24 -28.59 -29.81 38.50
N SER A 25 -27.83 -29.07 37.71
CA SER A 25 -27.49 -29.39 36.33
C SER A 25 -26.21 -28.64 35.99
N ASP A 26 -25.20 -29.40 35.59
CA ASP A 26 -23.93 -28.90 35.06
C ASP A 26 -24.21 -28.05 33.82
N ASP A 27 -24.28 -26.74 33.99
CA ASP A 27 -24.22 -25.77 32.89
C ASP A 27 -23.18 -24.73 33.29
N ASP A 28 -21.96 -24.90 32.80
CA ASP A 28 -20.96 -23.84 32.75
C ASP A 28 -21.57 -22.68 31.97
N ALA A 29 -22.05 -21.67 32.71
CA ALA A 29 -22.49 -20.43 32.10
C ALA A 29 -21.33 -19.87 31.26
N PRO A 30 -21.53 -19.57 29.96
CA PRO A 30 -20.47 -19.02 29.14
C PRO A 30 -20.01 -17.71 29.79
N THR A 31 -18.73 -17.66 30.13
CA THR A 31 -18.08 -16.43 30.56
C THR A 31 -18.30 -15.38 29.46
N PRO A 32 -18.71 -14.14 29.79
CA PRO A 32 -18.83 -13.11 28.77
C PRO A 32 -17.47 -12.96 28.08
N PRO A 33 -17.43 -12.81 26.74
CA PRO A 33 -16.16 -12.64 26.04
C PRO A 33 -15.39 -11.47 26.67
N SER A 34 -14.13 -11.70 26.98
CA SER A 34 -13.24 -10.65 27.51
C SER A 34 -13.24 -9.46 26.55
N ALA A 35 -13.29 -8.24 27.09
CA ALA A 35 -13.12 -7.04 26.29
C ALA A 35 -11.82 -7.15 25.47
N GLU A 36 -11.88 -6.80 24.20
CA GLU A 36 -10.74 -6.87 23.28
C GLU A 36 -9.60 -5.97 23.76
N THR A 37 -8.38 -6.52 23.86
CA THR A 37 -7.21 -5.77 24.29
C THR A 37 -6.66 -4.89 23.16
N THR A 38 -5.88 -3.85 23.48
CA THR A 38 -5.19 -3.05 22.44
C THR A 38 -4.22 -3.90 21.61
N ALA A 39 -3.58 -4.91 22.19
CA ALA A 39 -2.74 -5.84 21.44
C ALA A 39 -3.55 -6.69 20.44
N ASP A 40 -4.79 -7.08 20.77
CA ASP A 40 -5.67 -7.80 19.85
C ASP A 40 -6.15 -6.92 18.70
N LYS A 41 -6.42 -5.64 18.97
CA LYS A 41 -6.71 -4.63 17.94
C LYS A 41 -5.53 -4.45 16.99
N LEU A 42 -4.31 -4.34 17.51
CA LEU A 42 -3.10 -4.22 16.68
C LEU A 42 -2.89 -5.45 15.78
N LYS A 43 -3.23 -6.67 16.23
CA LYS A 43 -3.19 -7.86 15.36
C LYS A 43 -4.17 -7.78 14.18
N LYS A 44 -5.18 -6.91 14.26
CA LYS A 44 -6.16 -6.64 13.20
C LYS A 44 -5.84 -5.38 12.40
N GLY A 45 -4.71 -4.72 12.68
CA GLY A 45 -4.36 -3.44 12.07
C GLY A 45 -5.07 -2.24 12.68
N GLU A 46 -5.83 -2.39 13.76
CA GLU A 46 -6.49 -1.26 14.43
C GLU A 46 -5.57 -0.68 15.52
N MET A 47 -5.20 0.59 15.38
CA MET A 47 -4.34 1.30 16.33
C MET A 47 -5.16 2.32 17.12
N ASN A 48 -5.64 1.93 18.30
CA ASN A 48 -6.28 2.82 19.28
C ASN A 48 -6.20 2.25 20.71
N GLY A 49 -6.29 3.11 21.71
CA GLY A 49 -6.31 2.74 23.13
C GLY A 49 -4.94 2.83 23.80
N GLU A 50 -4.77 2.09 24.90
CA GLU A 50 -3.55 2.12 25.70
C GLU A 50 -2.82 0.78 25.58
N LEU A 51 -1.56 0.82 25.14
CA LEU A 51 -0.69 -0.33 25.06
C LEU A 51 -0.08 -0.60 26.45
N GLU A 52 -0.43 -1.75 27.03
CA GLU A 52 0.00 -2.16 28.37
C GLU A 52 1.04 -3.29 28.36
N GLU A 53 1.47 -3.73 27.18
CA GLU A 53 2.52 -4.75 26.98
C GLU A 53 3.41 -4.41 25.78
N ASN A 54 4.60 -5.01 25.73
CA ASN A 54 5.50 -4.82 24.57
C ASN A 54 4.85 -5.39 23.31
N PHE A 55 4.90 -4.63 22.22
CA PHE A 55 4.34 -5.06 20.94
C PHE A 55 5.25 -4.67 19.78
N THR A 56 5.38 -5.57 18.80
CA THR A 56 6.06 -5.30 17.53
C THR A 56 5.04 -5.34 16.42
N LEU A 57 4.90 -4.24 15.67
CA LEU A 57 4.02 -4.17 14.52
C LEU A 57 4.50 -5.11 13.39
N ASP A 58 3.59 -5.54 12.53
CA ASP A 58 3.87 -6.31 11.32
C ASP A 58 3.98 -5.34 10.14
N ALA A 59 5.15 -5.27 9.50
CA ALA A 59 5.39 -4.37 8.36
C ALA A 59 4.47 -4.63 7.16
N SER A 60 3.86 -5.82 7.04
CA SER A 60 2.90 -6.13 5.98
C SER A 60 1.50 -5.57 6.24
N THR A 61 1.24 -5.09 7.46
CA THR A 61 -0.06 -4.54 7.86
C THR A 61 -0.04 -3.02 7.77
N THR A 62 -1.00 -2.43 7.07
CA THR A 62 -1.33 -1.01 7.23
C THR A 62 -2.09 -0.85 8.54
N TYR A 63 -1.57 -0.05 9.46
CA TYR A 63 -2.20 0.21 10.75
C TYR A 63 -3.09 1.44 10.67
N GLU A 64 -4.36 1.29 10.99
CA GLU A 64 -5.33 2.38 11.02
C GLU A 64 -5.35 3.02 12.42
N LEU A 65 -4.79 4.23 12.54
CA LEU A 65 -4.93 5.07 13.72
C LEU A 65 -6.35 5.65 13.73
N THR A 66 -7.22 5.01 14.50
CA THR A 66 -8.66 5.32 14.58
C THR A 66 -9.02 6.16 15.82
N GLY A 67 -8.01 6.57 16.59
CA GLY A 67 -8.10 7.49 17.72
C GLY A 67 -6.74 7.61 18.41
N LYS A 68 -6.71 8.08 19.65
CA LYS A 68 -5.48 8.17 20.43
C LYS A 68 -4.88 6.78 20.68
N PHE A 69 -3.56 6.68 20.52
CA PHE A 69 -2.80 5.48 20.84
C PHE A 69 -1.70 5.85 21.84
N ILE A 70 -1.73 5.23 23.02
CA ILE A 70 -0.88 5.61 24.15
C ILE A 70 0.00 4.42 24.54
N VAL A 71 1.31 4.58 24.49
CA VAL A 71 2.29 3.61 24.98
C VAL A 71 2.55 3.89 26.46
N LYS A 72 2.12 3.00 27.36
CA LYS A 72 2.20 3.23 28.81
C LYS A 72 3.57 2.92 29.38
N GLU A 73 3.82 3.46 30.58
CA GLU A 73 5.04 3.19 31.35
C GLU A 73 5.36 1.70 31.42
N GLY A 74 6.64 1.35 31.23
CA GLY A 74 7.12 -0.03 31.30
C GLY A 74 6.93 -0.83 30.01
N THR A 75 6.37 -0.23 28.96
CA THR A 75 6.11 -0.89 27.68
C THR A 75 6.92 -0.30 26.53
N LYS A 76 7.12 -1.09 25.48
CA LYS A 76 7.83 -0.73 24.26
C LYS A 76 6.98 -1.04 23.03
N LEU A 77 6.74 -0.04 22.18
CA LEU A 77 6.23 -0.22 20.82
C LEU A 77 7.40 -0.28 19.84
N THR A 78 7.48 -1.36 19.05
CA THR A 78 8.47 -1.50 17.97
C THR A 78 7.75 -1.40 16.62
N ILE A 79 8.24 -0.50 15.75
CA ILE A 79 7.67 -0.22 14.43
C ILE A 79 8.74 -0.56 13.37
N PRO A 80 8.67 -1.73 12.72
CA PRO A 80 9.67 -2.14 11.73
C PRO A 80 9.72 -1.24 10.48
N ALA A 81 10.79 -1.38 9.70
CA ALA A 81 10.94 -0.69 8.43
C ALA A 81 9.77 -0.96 7.47
N GLY A 82 9.33 0.07 6.75
CA GLY A 82 8.25 -0.03 5.75
C GLY A 82 6.83 -0.03 6.32
N THR A 83 6.64 0.02 7.65
CA THR A 83 5.30 0.10 8.25
C THR A 83 4.60 1.42 7.85
N ASN A 84 3.32 1.29 7.47
CA ASN A 84 2.43 2.42 7.18
C ASN A 84 1.39 2.54 8.30
N ILE A 85 1.32 3.72 8.91
CA ILE A 85 0.27 4.10 9.86
C ILE A 85 -0.64 5.12 9.17
N LEU A 86 -1.83 4.67 8.76
CA LEU A 86 -2.86 5.49 8.15
C LEU A 86 -3.74 6.09 9.26
N VAL A 87 -3.82 7.41 9.29
CA VAL A 87 -4.70 8.10 10.24
C VAL A 87 -6.10 8.24 9.65
N LYS A 88 -7.07 7.53 10.25
CA LYS A 88 -8.48 7.49 9.82
C LYS A 88 -9.36 8.45 10.60
N ALA A 89 -9.08 8.64 11.89
CA ALA A 89 -9.80 9.64 12.69
C ALA A 89 -9.11 11.00 12.54
N SER A 90 -9.89 12.08 12.43
CA SER A 90 -9.38 13.43 12.15
C SER A 90 -9.37 14.34 13.38
N GLY A 91 -8.43 15.28 13.41
CA GLY A 91 -8.35 16.33 14.42
C GLY A 91 -7.75 15.85 15.74
N THR A 92 -8.25 16.39 16.85
CA THR A 92 -7.65 16.29 18.19
C THR A 92 -7.74 14.91 18.84
N GLU A 93 -8.57 14.03 18.29
CA GLU A 93 -8.81 12.69 18.84
C GLU A 93 -7.79 11.64 18.36
N SER A 94 -6.91 12.01 17.42
CA SER A 94 -5.93 11.10 16.80
C SER A 94 -4.50 11.57 17.01
N TYR A 95 -3.74 10.84 17.82
CA TYR A 95 -2.32 11.09 18.05
C TYR A 95 -1.67 9.83 18.62
N ILE A 96 -0.34 9.79 18.59
CA ILE A 96 0.46 8.76 19.25
C ILE A 96 1.21 9.42 20.41
N ALA A 97 1.05 8.89 21.62
CA ALA A 97 1.75 9.38 22.81
C ALA A 97 2.58 8.26 23.45
N VAL A 98 3.85 8.55 23.76
CA VAL A 98 4.78 7.66 24.47
C VAL A 98 4.99 8.24 25.86
N LEU A 99 4.37 7.63 26.87
CA LEU A 99 4.36 8.19 28.23
C LEU A 99 5.72 8.04 28.90
N LYS A 100 5.94 8.84 29.95
CA LYS A 100 7.14 8.79 30.78
C LYS A 100 7.43 7.36 31.26
N GLY A 101 8.60 6.84 30.90
CA GLY A 101 9.03 5.47 31.21
C GLY A 101 8.57 4.39 30.22
N ALA A 102 7.90 4.78 29.14
CA ALA A 102 7.65 3.95 27.97
C ALA A 102 8.74 4.14 26.90
N GLN A 103 8.74 3.29 25.88
CA GLN A 103 9.67 3.38 24.76
C GLN A 103 8.98 3.22 23.41
N ILE A 104 9.49 3.93 22.40
CA ILE A 104 9.15 3.72 20.99
C ILE A 104 10.41 3.39 20.19
N ASP A 105 10.31 2.44 19.26
CA ASP A 105 11.45 2.00 18.44
C ASP A 105 11.04 1.94 16.97
N ILE A 106 11.21 3.05 16.26
CA ILE A 106 10.93 3.21 14.83
C ILE A 106 12.19 2.82 14.06
N GLN A 107 12.11 1.70 13.33
CA GLN A 107 13.23 1.05 12.67
C GLN A 107 13.21 1.25 11.15
N GLY A 108 12.76 2.41 10.69
CA GLY A 108 12.78 2.76 9.27
C GLY A 108 14.19 2.68 8.68
N THR A 109 14.25 2.57 7.35
CA THR A 109 15.50 2.66 6.60
C THR A 109 15.36 3.65 5.44
N ALA A 110 16.46 4.06 4.82
CA ALA A 110 16.41 4.93 3.64
C ALA A 110 15.61 4.32 2.47
N ALA A 111 15.58 2.99 2.35
CA ALA A 111 14.86 2.27 1.30
C ALA A 111 13.41 1.94 1.69
N SER A 112 13.10 1.88 2.99
CA SER A 112 11.79 1.55 3.52
C SER A 112 11.56 2.33 4.82
N PRO A 113 11.28 3.64 4.73
CA PRO A 113 10.98 4.45 5.90
C PRO A 113 9.66 4.02 6.53
N VAL A 114 9.44 4.42 7.78
CA VAL A 114 8.12 4.33 8.41
C VAL A 114 7.34 5.58 8.04
N VAL A 115 6.10 5.42 7.58
CA VAL A 115 5.25 6.54 7.18
C VAL A 115 4.03 6.63 8.10
N MET A 116 3.82 7.81 8.69
CA MET A 116 2.65 8.14 9.50
C MET A 116 1.94 9.34 8.86
N SER A 117 0.71 9.16 8.38
CA SER A 117 -0.01 10.22 7.68
C SER A 117 -1.50 9.96 7.68
N SER A 118 -2.30 11.04 7.60
CA SER A 118 -3.65 10.93 7.08
C SER A 118 -3.63 10.58 5.58
N GLU A 119 -4.77 10.18 5.03
CA GLU A 119 -4.88 9.84 3.59
C GLU A 119 -4.49 11.02 2.68
N LYS A 120 -4.82 12.26 3.10
CA LYS A 120 -4.54 13.47 2.31
C LYS A 120 -3.25 14.16 2.71
N GLY A 121 -2.73 13.89 3.91
CA GLY A 121 -1.56 14.57 4.46
C GLY A 121 -1.73 16.09 4.58
N ASN A 122 -2.95 16.58 4.85
CA ASN A 122 -3.18 18.01 4.99
C ASN A 122 -2.75 18.50 6.38
N PRO A 123 -2.28 19.75 6.49
CA PRO A 123 -2.04 20.40 7.77
C PRO A 123 -3.26 20.30 8.70
N GLY A 124 -3.04 19.84 9.92
CA GLY A 124 -4.04 19.76 10.98
C GLY A 124 -4.94 18.53 10.94
N ASP A 125 -4.68 17.57 10.04
CA ASP A 125 -5.49 16.35 9.93
C ASP A 125 -5.44 15.50 11.20
N TRP A 126 -4.34 15.54 11.98
CA TRP A 126 -4.17 14.80 13.24
C TRP A 126 -3.10 15.42 14.16
N GLY A 127 -2.96 14.87 15.37
CA GLY A 127 -2.13 15.44 16.45
C GLY A 127 -0.66 15.03 16.50
N GLY A 128 -0.16 14.21 15.57
CA GLY A 128 1.26 13.87 15.52
C GLY A 128 1.77 12.93 16.63
N LEU A 129 3.05 13.04 16.95
CA LEU A 129 3.78 12.15 17.87
C LEU A 129 4.31 12.91 19.09
N THR A 130 3.90 12.49 20.29
CA THR A 130 4.37 13.05 21.56
C THR A 130 5.20 12.04 22.35
N ILE A 131 6.37 12.44 22.86
CA ILE A 131 7.25 11.58 23.65
C ILE A 131 7.59 12.27 24.97
N CYS A 132 7.28 11.62 26.09
CA CYS A 132 7.57 12.10 27.43
C CYS A 132 8.73 11.32 28.06
N GLY A 133 9.75 12.03 28.52
CA GLY A 133 10.94 11.48 29.15
C GLY A 133 11.10 11.84 30.64
N LYS A 134 12.23 11.40 31.19
CA LYS A 134 12.63 11.58 32.60
C LYS A 134 13.79 12.57 32.79
N ALA A 135 14.19 13.30 31.73
CA ALA A 135 15.27 14.27 31.80
C ALA A 135 14.83 15.56 32.53
N THR A 136 15.79 16.45 32.80
CA THR A 136 15.51 17.73 33.44
C THR A 136 14.80 18.69 32.50
N THR A 137 13.91 19.52 33.05
CA THR A 137 13.22 20.64 32.39
C THR A 137 13.09 21.77 33.41
N THR A 138 13.05 23.03 32.97
CA THR A 138 12.78 24.16 33.87
C THR A 138 11.33 24.21 34.37
N ALA A 139 10.41 23.45 33.77
CA ALA A 139 9.04 23.30 34.28
C ALA A 139 8.99 22.48 35.60
N GLY A 140 10.02 21.68 35.88
CA GLY A 140 10.16 20.90 37.11
C GLY A 140 9.99 19.39 36.94
N VAL A 141 10.02 18.67 38.06
CA VAL A 141 9.78 17.22 38.09
C VAL A 141 8.29 16.95 38.03
N ASP A 142 7.89 15.95 37.24
CA ASP A 142 6.48 15.57 37.04
C ASP A 142 5.61 16.75 36.55
N ALA A 143 6.18 17.54 35.63
CA ALA A 143 5.44 18.56 34.89
C ALA A 143 4.33 17.91 34.03
N VAL A 144 3.35 18.71 33.66
CA VAL A 144 2.17 18.26 32.91
C VAL A 144 2.19 18.90 31.52
N ALA A 145 2.27 18.08 30.48
CA ALA A 145 2.24 18.54 29.10
C ALA A 145 0.90 19.23 28.81
N GLU A 146 0.93 20.30 28.02
CA GLU A 146 -0.27 21.03 27.61
C GLU A 146 -1.20 20.16 26.76
N VAL A 147 -0.61 19.25 25.98
CA VAL A 147 -1.31 18.25 25.19
C VAL A 147 -1.51 16.97 25.98
N GLY A 148 -2.75 16.48 26.01
CA GLY A 148 -3.12 15.19 26.63
C GLY A 148 -2.98 15.10 28.17
N GLY A 149 -2.38 16.09 28.84
CA GLY A 149 -2.16 16.09 30.28
C GLY A 149 -1.13 15.06 30.74
N PHE A 150 -0.16 14.73 29.87
CA PHE A 150 0.84 13.70 30.15
C PHE A 150 1.91 14.18 31.14
N ILE A 151 2.34 13.29 32.04
CA ILE A 151 3.42 13.60 32.99
C ILE A 151 4.77 13.43 32.31
N TYR A 152 5.64 14.42 32.43
CA TYR A 152 7.01 14.41 31.93
C TYR A 152 7.98 15.06 32.92
N GLY A 153 9.28 15.06 32.61
CA GLY A 153 10.30 15.73 33.40
C GLY A 153 10.74 14.92 34.62
N GLY A 154 11.99 15.08 35.01
CA GLY A 154 12.61 14.32 36.09
C GLY A 154 14.02 14.80 36.36
N THR A 155 14.90 13.87 36.73
CA THR A 155 16.29 14.14 37.11
C THR A 155 17.30 13.28 36.34
N ASN A 156 16.85 12.52 35.34
CA ASN A 156 17.68 11.59 34.59
C ASN A 156 17.93 12.11 33.16
N ASP A 157 18.94 12.95 32.99
CA ASP A 157 19.33 13.46 31.67
C ASP A 157 19.87 12.37 30.72
N THR A 158 20.11 11.16 31.21
CA THR A 158 20.48 9.98 30.40
C THR A 158 19.31 9.03 30.14
N ASP A 159 18.08 9.48 30.38
CA ASP A 159 16.87 8.71 30.09
C ASP A 159 16.80 8.28 28.63
N ASN A 160 16.19 7.12 28.39
CA ASN A 160 16.06 6.51 27.08
C ASN A 160 14.60 6.18 26.79
N SER A 161 13.95 7.04 25.99
CA SER A 161 12.59 6.89 25.49
C SER A 161 12.52 6.07 24.20
N GLY A 162 13.64 5.49 23.75
CA GLY A 162 13.74 4.58 22.62
C GLY A 162 14.55 5.12 21.44
N SER A 163 14.10 4.82 20.22
CA SER A 163 14.80 5.15 18.98
C SER A 163 13.84 5.56 17.86
N ILE A 164 14.19 6.60 17.10
CA ILE A 164 13.51 7.00 15.87
C ILE A 164 14.53 7.03 14.74
N LYS A 165 14.29 6.21 13.70
CA LYS A 165 15.10 6.16 12.48
C LYS A 165 14.21 6.17 11.24
N TYR A 166 14.48 7.09 10.32
CA TYR A 166 13.81 7.19 9.01
C TYR A 166 12.28 7.21 9.14
N LEU A 167 11.79 8.21 9.86
CA LEU A 167 10.37 8.51 10.01
C LEU A 167 9.96 9.59 9.04
N VAL A 168 8.89 9.36 8.30
CA VAL A 168 8.18 10.40 7.56
C VAL A 168 6.80 10.59 8.16
N ILE A 169 6.56 11.77 8.71
CA ILE A 169 5.31 12.13 9.36
C ILE A 169 4.67 13.33 8.65
N ARG A 170 3.38 13.23 8.32
CA ARG A 170 2.68 14.25 7.52
C ARG A 170 1.32 14.66 8.06
N GLY A 171 0.95 15.91 7.82
CA GLY A 171 -0.40 16.40 8.09
C GLY A 171 -0.75 16.53 9.57
N THR A 172 0.25 16.73 10.42
CA THR A 172 0.08 16.96 11.86
C THR A 172 -0.41 18.38 12.12
N GLY A 173 -0.59 18.82 13.37
CA GLY A 173 -1.03 20.18 13.65
C GLY A 173 -2.46 20.32 14.16
N ALA A 174 -3.13 19.29 14.67
CA ALA A 174 -4.55 19.41 15.00
C ALA A 174 -4.81 20.50 16.07
N GLN A 175 -5.69 21.46 15.78
CA GLN A 175 -6.03 22.56 16.70
C GLN A 175 -6.85 22.05 17.90
N ILE A 176 -6.34 22.24 19.13
CA ILE A 176 -7.02 21.83 20.36
C ILE A 176 -8.00 22.92 20.82
N ASN A 177 -7.52 24.15 20.89
CA ASN A 177 -8.29 25.35 21.25
C ASN A 177 -7.56 26.59 20.69
N PRO A 178 -8.09 27.83 20.82
CA PRO A 178 -7.46 29.02 20.23
C PRO A 178 -6.02 29.31 20.67
N ASP A 179 -5.59 28.76 21.81
CA ASP A 179 -4.29 29.02 22.43
C ASP A 179 -3.38 27.78 22.43
N ALA A 180 -3.84 26.62 21.94
CA ALA A 180 -3.07 25.37 21.93
C ALA A 180 -3.39 24.48 20.73
N GLN A 181 -2.34 23.86 20.21
CA GLN A 181 -2.38 23.01 19.03
C GLN A 181 -1.33 21.89 19.20
N TYR A 182 -1.46 20.82 18.44
CA TYR A 182 -0.50 19.70 18.47
C TYR A 182 0.62 19.91 17.46
N ASN A 183 1.84 19.49 17.78
CA ASN A 183 2.97 19.64 16.86
C ASN A 183 3.13 18.42 15.93
N GLY A 184 4.14 18.45 15.06
CA GLY A 184 4.62 17.27 14.33
C GLY A 184 5.20 16.21 15.26
N VAL A 185 6.33 16.53 15.90
CA VAL A 185 6.93 15.68 16.93
C VAL A 185 7.31 16.52 18.16
N SER A 186 6.71 16.21 19.30
CA SER A 186 6.99 16.90 20.57
C SER A 186 7.86 16.03 21.49
N PHE A 187 8.97 16.61 21.96
CA PHE A 187 9.90 15.98 22.90
C PHE A 187 9.80 16.64 24.27
N TYR A 188 9.02 16.04 25.16
CA TYR A 188 8.84 16.51 26.54
C TYR A 188 9.89 15.90 27.47
N ALA A 189 10.91 16.67 27.84
CA ALA A 189 12.03 16.29 28.69
C ALA A 189 12.64 14.92 28.34
N VAL A 190 12.87 14.69 27.05
CA VAL A 190 13.48 13.45 26.54
C VAL A 190 14.99 13.47 26.80
N GLY A 191 15.52 12.35 27.29
CA GLY A 191 16.92 12.22 27.67
C GLY A 191 17.87 11.88 26.53
N SER A 192 19.16 12.16 26.75
CA SER A 192 20.26 11.92 25.82
C SER A 192 20.53 10.44 25.50
N GLY A 193 19.90 9.51 26.22
CA GLY A 193 19.93 8.08 25.90
C GLY A 193 19.02 7.69 24.72
N THR A 194 18.13 8.60 24.30
CA THR A 194 17.20 8.40 23.18
C THR A 194 17.88 8.72 21.85
N VAL A 195 17.64 7.91 20.82
CA VAL A 195 18.19 8.12 19.47
C VAL A 195 17.13 8.76 18.58
N VAL A 196 17.45 9.89 17.93
CA VAL A 196 16.53 10.61 17.03
C VAL A 196 17.28 10.93 15.74
N GLU A 197 17.04 10.19 14.65
CA GLU A 197 17.78 10.33 13.40
C GLU A 197 16.90 10.18 12.15
N ASN A 198 17.09 11.02 11.13
CA ASN A 198 16.39 10.97 9.85
C ASN A 198 14.87 11.09 10.03
N ILE A 199 14.39 12.27 10.42
CA ILE A 199 12.96 12.56 10.58
C ILE A 199 12.54 13.61 9.55
N ALA A 200 11.48 13.33 8.80
CA ALA A 200 10.83 14.27 7.91
C ALA A 200 9.45 14.63 8.46
N VAL A 201 9.23 15.90 8.79
CA VAL A 201 7.91 16.43 9.17
C VAL A 201 7.43 17.34 8.04
N ILE A 202 6.28 17.01 7.44
CA ILE A 202 5.82 17.64 6.21
C ILE A 202 4.37 18.09 6.36
N ASN A 203 4.07 19.33 5.96
CA ASN A 203 2.74 19.92 5.95
C ASN A 203 2.05 19.86 7.33
N GLY A 204 2.71 20.29 8.41
CA GLY A 204 2.07 20.46 9.71
C GLY A 204 1.32 21.80 9.81
N ALA A 205 0.18 21.84 10.50
CA ALA A 205 -0.52 23.12 10.79
C ALA A 205 0.05 23.89 11.98
N ASP A 206 1.08 23.34 12.60
CA ASP A 206 1.80 23.85 13.77
C ASP A 206 3.28 23.48 13.60
N ASP A 207 4.02 23.49 14.70
CA ASP A 207 5.44 23.22 14.74
C ASP A 207 5.85 21.91 14.08
N GLY A 208 7.00 21.94 13.40
CA GLY A 208 7.62 20.73 12.86
C GLY A 208 8.09 19.81 13.98
N VAL A 209 9.00 20.30 14.80
CA VAL A 209 9.44 19.65 16.04
C VAL A 209 9.50 20.67 17.16
N GLU A 210 9.16 20.26 18.37
CA GLU A 210 9.31 21.10 19.56
C GLU A 210 9.96 20.35 20.72
N PHE A 211 10.90 21.01 21.39
CA PHE A 211 11.56 20.50 22.59
C PHE A 211 11.12 21.24 23.85
N PHE A 212 10.42 20.54 24.74
CA PHE A 212 10.05 21.05 26.06
C PHE A 212 11.05 20.55 27.10
N GLY A 213 12.17 21.25 27.21
CA GLY A 213 13.28 20.85 28.08
C GLY A 213 14.00 19.58 27.58
N GLY A 214 14.74 18.92 28.47
CA GLY A 214 15.46 17.69 28.18
C GLY A 214 16.82 17.90 27.50
N THR A 215 17.44 16.76 27.17
CA THR A 215 18.84 16.67 26.72
C THR A 215 19.01 15.84 25.44
N VAL A 216 17.89 15.39 24.86
CA VAL A 216 17.89 14.64 23.59
C VAL A 216 18.52 15.46 22.48
N SER A 217 19.28 14.79 21.62
CA SER A 217 19.87 15.35 20.41
C SER A 217 19.28 14.65 19.19
N ALA A 218 19.19 15.37 18.07
CA ALA A 218 18.63 14.86 16.82
C ALA A 218 19.63 14.99 15.67
N LYS A 219 19.47 14.15 14.64
CA LYS A 219 20.30 14.20 13.44
C LYS A 219 19.48 14.08 12.17
N LYS A 220 19.78 14.90 11.16
CA LYS A 220 19.10 14.90 9.85
C LYS A 220 17.61 15.13 9.97
N LEU A 221 17.24 16.36 10.32
CA LEU A 221 15.86 16.82 10.29
C LEU A 221 15.54 17.41 8.92
N TYR A 222 14.45 16.96 8.31
CA TYR A 222 13.84 17.57 7.13
C TYR A 222 12.47 18.12 7.53
N LEU A 223 12.25 19.40 7.33
CA LEU A 223 11.02 20.09 7.77
C LEU A 223 10.48 20.87 6.59
N GLU A 224 9.24 20.59 6.19
CA GLU A 224 8.66 21.18 5.00
C GLU A 224 7.26 21.71 5.29
N ASN A 225 7.05 23.00 5.06
CA ASN A 225 5.75 23.66 5.13
C ASN A 225 4.98 23.44 6.44
N ASN A 226 5.69 23.50 7.57
CA ASN A 226 5.08 23.66 8.89
C ASN A 226 4.54 25.09 9.04
N GLN A 227 3.28 25.23 9.45
CA GLN A 227 2.57 26.52 9.44
C GLN A 227 2.86 27.39 10.67
N ASP A 228 3.45 26.85 11.74
CA ASP A 228 4.04 27.70 12.79
C ASP A 228 5.57 27.66 12.68
N ASP A 229 6.28 27.09 13.65
CA ASP A 229 7.73 27.10 13.68
C ASP A 229 8.32 25.76 13.21
N SER A 230 9.34 25.80 12.36
CA SER A 230 9.90 24.52 11.87
C SER A 230 10.60 23.75 12.99
N ILE A 231 11.37 24.47 13.81
CA ILE A 231 12.03 23.97 15.01
C ILE A 231 11.71 24.94 16.15
N ASP A 232 11.08 24.47 17.22
CA ASP A 232 10.90 25.26 18.44
C ASP A 232 11.52 24.56 19.65
N TRP A 233 11.90 25.34 20.65
CA TRP A 233 12.18 24.84 21.97
C TRP A 233 11.85 25.85 23.06
N THR A 234 11.51 25.27 24.21
CA THR A 234 11.30 25.98 25.46
C THR A 234 11.87 25.18 26.62
N GLU A 235 11.60 25.65 27.83
CA GLU A 235 11.84 24.93 29.08
C GLU A 235 13.30 24.46 29.31
N GLY A 236 14.25 25.17 28.73
CA GLY A 236 15.67 24.94 28.94
C GLY A 236 16.20 23.66 28.28
N TRP A 237 15.68 23.28 27.11
CA TRP A 237 16.31 22.26 26.27
C TRP A 237 17.79 22.60 26.05
N ASN A 238 18.66 21.59 26.05
CA ASN A 238 20.12 21.77 25.94
C ASN A 238 20.80 20.79 24.98
N GLY A 239 20.02 20.16 24.11
CA GLY A 239 20.49 19.20 23.13
C GLY A 239 21.20 19.83 21.92
N THR A 240 21.51 18.96 20.95
CA THR A 240 22.12 19.34 19.67
C THR A 240 21.31 18.78 18.51
N ILE A 241 21.12 19.57 17.45
CA ILE A 241 20.64 19.11 16.15
C ILE A 241 21.84 19.09 15.18
N ASP A 242 22.17 17.93 14.63
CA ASP A 242 23.17 17.77 13.58
C ASP A 242 22.48 17.60 12.22
N ASP A 243 22.69 18.55 11.31
CA ASP A 243 22.08 18.65 9.98
C ASP A 243 20.55 18.85 10.02
N ALA A 244 20.10 20.07 9.76
CA ALA A 244 18.69 20.41 9.56
C ALA A 244 18.48 21.12 8.23
N TYR A 245 17.47 20.66 7.48
CA TYR A 245 17.01 21.29 6.24
C TYR A 245 15.55 21.71 6.38
N VAL A 246 15.28 23.00 6.19
CA VAL A 246 13.93 23.57 6.24
C VAL A 246 13.52 24.10 4.87
N ALA A 247 12.37 23.67 4.37
CA ALA A 247 11.80 24.06 3.09
C ALA A 247 10.46 24.76 3.29
N HIS A 248 10.36 26.01 2.82
CA HIS A 248 9.10 26.73 2.76
C HIS A 248 8.76 27.01 1.30
N THR A 249 7.79 26.27 0.78
CA THR A 249 7.33 26.35 -0.63
C THR A 249 5.95 26.99 -0.76
N ASN A 250 5.24 27.18 0.36
CA ASN A 250 3.95 27.88 0.46
C ASN A 250 3.97 28.95 1.57
N ASP A 251 2.87 29.70 1.68
CA ASP A 251 2.64 30.60 2.81
C ASP A 251 2.21 29.81 4.05
N GLY A 252 2.30 30.44 5.22
CA GLY A 252 1.75 29.89 6.45
C GLY A 252 2.73 29.95 7.61
N PHE A 253 3.99 29.57 7.38
CA PHE A 253 5.01 29.46 8.43
C PHE A 253 5.22 30.76 9.22
N SER A 254 5.51 30.62 10.52
CA SER A 254 5.96 31.69 11.40
C SER A 254 7.47 31.86 11.31
N THR A 255 8.24 30.83 11.72
CA THR A 255 9.70 30.86 11.67
C THR A 255 10.38 29.54 11.27
N VAL A 256 11.69 29.63 10.97
CA VAL A 256 12.56 28.44 10.84
C VAL A 256 12.92 27.92 12.23
N VAL A 257 13.26 28.84 13.14
CA VAL A 257 13.61 28.54 14.53
C VAL A 257 12.91 29.55 15.43
N GLU A 258 12.11 29.06 16.38
CA GLU A 258 11.66 29.79 17.56
C GLU A 258 12.36 29.26 18.81
N ALA A 259 12.41 30.08 19.85
CA ALA A 259 13.22 29.79 21.02
C ALA A 259 12.75 30.62 22.20
N ASP A 260 12.30 29.92 23.24
CA ASP A 260 11.83 30.50 24.50
C ASP A 260 12.53 29.90 25.73
N GLY A 261 12.33 30.54 26.88
CA GLY A 261 12.76 30.05 28.17
C GLY A 261 14.22 30.32 28.49
N GLU A 262 14.73 29.56 29.46
CA GLU A 262 16.09 29.71 29.96
C GLU A 262 17.12 29.28 28.90
N ASN A 263 18.05 30.16 28.51
CA ASN A 263 19.13 29.81 27.61
C ASN A 263 20.12 28.81 28.25
N LYS A 264 19.96 27.52 27.93
CA LYS A 264 20.93 26.46 28.21
C LYS A 264 21.90 26.21 27.04
N ASN A 265 21.93 27.11 26.07
CA ASN A 265 22.71 27.07 24.83
C ASN A 265 22.51 25.79 23.99
N PRO A 266 21.27 25.51 23.53
CA PRO A 266 21.03 24.60 22.42
C PRO A 266 21.99 24.80 21.25
N LYS A 267 22.30 23.71 20.55
CA LYS A 267 23.20 23.76 19.39
C LYS A 267 22.50 23.25 18.14
N ILE A 268 22.74 23.93 17.02
CA ILE A 268 22.40 23.42 15.69
C ILE A 268 23.67 23.44 14.84
N ASN A 269 24.17 22.26 14.48
CA ASN A 269 25.30 22.12 13.57
C ASN A 269 24.75 21.88 12.16
N ASN A 270 25.06 22.79 11.24
CA ASN A 270 24.57 22.82 9.86
C ASN A 270 23.04 23.02 9.77
N LEU A 271 22.62 24.29 9.63
CA LEU A 271 21.23 24.64 9.35
C LEU A 271 21.14 25.26 7.95
N THR A 272 20.40 24.62 7.06
CA THR A 272 20.03 25.18 5.76
C THR A 272 18.52 25.41 5.72
N ALA A 273 18.09 26.63 5.46
CA ALA A 273 16.68 26.98 5.32
C ALA A 273 16.44 27.73 4.02
N VAL A 274 15.43 27.30 3.25
CA VAL A 274 15.11 27.83 1.93
C VAL A 274 13.63 28.16 1.86
N ASN A 275 13.32 29.44 1.73
CA ASN A 275 11.99 29.94 1.39
C ASN A 275 11.91 30.28 -0.10
N THR A 276 11.20 29.45 -0.87
CA THR A 276 10.90 29.69 -2.29
C THR A 276 9.55 30.37 -2.49
N PHE A 277 8.74 30.52 -1.44
CA PHE A 277 7.49 31.25 -1.51
C PHE A 277 7.76 32.76 -1.52
N GLN A 278 7.46 33.41 -2.65
CA GLN A 278 7.86 34.80 -2.94
C GLN A 278 6.66 35.75 -3.08
N ALA A 279 5.59 35.57 -2.29
CA ALA A 279 4.61 36.64 -2.18
C ALA A 279 5.23 37.84 -1.43
N ASN A 280 5.27 39.01 -2.07
CA ASN A 280 5.67 40.31 -1.49
C ASN A 280 7.14 40.49 -1.03
N GLY A 281 8.12 39.92 -1.74
CA GLY A 281 9.54 40.29 -1.56
C GLY A 281 10.25 39.64 -0.37
N GLY A 282 9.87 38.39 -0.07
CA GLY A 282 10.24 37.66 1.14
C GLY A 282 9.20 37.88 2.23
N SER A 283 8.47 36.84 2.62
CA SER A 283 7.71 36.80 3.86
C SER A 283 8.47 35.97 4.90
N GLY A 284 8.20 36.23 6.18
CA GLY A 284 8.66 35.39 7.28
C GLY A 284 9.98 35.80 7.96
N THR A 285 10.10 35.34 9.19
CA THR A 285 11.29 35.45 10.03
C THR A 285 12.02 34.12 10.01
N ALA A 286 13.34 34.12 9.85
CA ALA A 286 14.10 32.88 9.92
C ALA A 286 14.31 32.46 11.38
N LEU A 287 15.08 33.24 12.14
CA LEU A 287 15.40 32.90 13.52
C LEU A 287 14.75 33.91 14.46
N GLN A 288 13.93 33.45 15.40
CA GLN A 288 13.31 34.25 16.45
C GLN A 288 13.73 33.75 17.82
N PHE A 289 14.12 34.68 18.69
CA PHE A 289 14.50 34.38 20.07
C PHE A 289 13.78 35.32 21.03
N LYS A 290 13.13 34.77 22.06
CA LYS A 290 12.53 35.52 23.16
C LYS A 290 13.59 36.05 24.14
N LYS A 291 13.15 36.78 25.16
CA LYS A 291 14.03 37.63 26.00
C LYS A 291 15.24 36.91 26.62
N GLN A 292 15.03 35.67 27.07
CA GLN A 292 16.02 34.90 27.85
C GLN A 292 16.67 33.77 27.06
N SER A 293 16.17 33.43 25.89
CA SER A 293 16.64 32.31 25.08
C SER A 293 17.88 32.65 24.26
N GLY A 294 18.43 31.65 23.57
CA GLY A 294 19.63 31.75 22.76
C GLY A 294 20.03 30.40 22.17
N ALA A 295 21.04 30.39 21.32
CA ALA A 295 21.57 29.18 20.70
C ALA A 295 22.99 29.41 20.14
N THR A 296 23.70 28.31 19.87
CA THR A 296 24.87 28.29 19.00
C THR A 296 24.52 27.56 17.71
N ILE A 297 24.52 28.27 16.58
CA ILE A 297 24.21 27.71 15.26
C ILE A 297 25.44 27.83 14.35
N THR A 298 25.87 26.71 13.76
CA THR A 298 26.99 26.66 12.81
C THR A 298 26.53 26.17 11.45
N GLY A 299 27.30 26.48 10.40
CA GLY A 299 26.93 26.13 9.02
C GLY A 299 25.64 26.80 8.54
N LEU A 300 25.24 27.93 9.13
CA LEU A 300 23.97 28.59 8.84
C LEU A 300 23.90 29.12 7.40
N SER A 301 22.87 28.71 6.67
CA SER A 301 22.49 29.19 5.35
C SER A 301 21.00 29.52 5.31
N LEU A 302 20.65 30.80 5.16
CA LEU A 302 19.28 31.30 5.06
C LEU A 302 19.03 31.91 3.68
N VAL A 303 18.04 31.39 2.95
CA VAL A 303 17.69 31.87 1.60
C VAL A 303 16.21 32.22 1.57
N GLY A 304 15.88 33.43 1.11
CA GLY A 304 14.49 33.84 0.84
C GLY A 304 13.72 34.47 2.01
N TYR A 305 14.33 34.63 3.18
CA TYR A 305 13.69 35.24 4.36
C TYR A 305 13.88 36.76 4.42
N LYS A 306 12.86 37.46 4.92
CA LYS A 306 12.90 38.92 5.09
C LYS A 306 13.65 39.34 6.35
N THR A 307 13.41 38.65 7.45
CA THR A 307 14.07 38.88 8.73
C THR A 307 14.94 37.69 9.05
N SER A 308 16.27 37.85 9.11
CA SER A 308 17.16 36.74 9.43
C SER A 308 17.20 36.42 10.93
N VAL A 309 17.21 37.46 11.79
CA VAL A 309 17.22 37.31 13.25
C VAL A 309 16.26 38.34 13.86
N ASP A 310 15.36 37.87 14.71
CA ASP A 310 14.42 38.68 15.48
C ASP A 310 14.55 38.38 16.98
N MET A 311 14.89 39.40 17.77
CA MET A 311 14.88 39.31 19.23
C MET A 311 13.53 39.86 19.72
N LYS A 312 12.45 39.06 19.58
CA LYS A 312 11.04 39.49 19.71
C LYS A 312 10.75 40.32 20.96
N ASP A 313 11.33 39.91 22.09
CA ASP A 313 11.13 40.56 23.41
C ASP A 313 12.35 41.37 23.88
N GLY A 314 13.24 41.76 22.96
CA GLY A 314 14.42 42.56 23.26
C GLY A 314 15.51 41.81 24.06
N GLY A 315 15.66 40.51 23.82
CA GLY A 315 16.76 39.71 24.37
C GLY A 315 18.14 40.19 23.89
N ALA A 316 19.19 39.83 24.64
CA ALA A 316 20.55 40.24 24.29
C ALA A 316 21.12 39.38 23.15
N LEU A 317 21.55 40.00 22.05
CA LEU A 317 22.12 39.29 20.89
C LEU A 317 23.30 38.37 21.24
N ILE A 318 24.04 38.66 22.32
CA ILE A 318 25.15 37.82 22.80
C ILE A 318 24.72 36.39 23.15
N ASN A 319 23.43 36.17 23.42
CA ASN A 319 22.86 34.86 23.66
C ASN A 319 22.81 33.99 22.40
N VAL A 320 22.89 34.59 21.22
CA VAL A 320 22.79 33.92 19.93
C VAL A 320 24.15 34.01 19.23
N ASN A 321 24.80 32.86 19.06
CA ASN A 321 26.05 32.73 18.33
C ASN A 321 25.79 32.08 16.97
N LEU A 322 26.03 32.81 15.88
CA LEU A 322 25.85 32.34 14.51
C LEU A 322 27.21 32.28 13.82
N ASN A 323 27.63 31.08 13.42
CA ASN A 323 28.92 30.82 12.76
C ASN A 323 30.14 31.36 13.54
N GLY A 324 30.13 31.25 14.86
CA GLY A 324 31.24 31.66 15.72
C GLY A 324 31.22 33.13 16.14
N ALA A 325 30.20 33.91 15.75
CA ALA A 325 30.05 35.32 16.11
C ALA A 325 28.69 35.61 16.74
N THR A 326 28.60 36.65 17.56
CA THR A 326 27.31 37.19 18.03
C THR A 326 26.39 37.51 16.85
N ALA A 327 25.11 37.16 16.98
CA ALA A 327 24.11 37.44 15.97
C ALA A 327 24.03 38.94 15.63
N ASP A 328 23.93 39.21 14.35
CA ASP A 328 23.74 40.53 13.74
C ASP A 328 22.46 40.50 12.89
N PRO A 329 21.37 41.15 13.34
CA PRO A 329 20.10 41.20 12.60
C PRO A 329 20.19 41.88 11.22
N ALA A 330 21.25 42.63 10.94
CA ALA A 330 21.45 43.26 9.63
C ALA A 330 22.08 42.33 8.59
N LYS A 331 22.56 41.13 8.98
CA LYS A 331 23.13 40.14 8.06
C LYS A 331 22.06 39.18 7.54
N ALA A 332 22.15 38.84 6.26
CA ALA A 332 21.23 37.90 5.61
C ALA A 332 21.53 36.42 5.91
N TYR A 333 22.77 36.07 6.27
CA TYR A 333 23.26 34.70 6.45
C TYR A 333 23.02 33.77 5.26
N ASN A 334 23.04 34.31 4.03
CA ASN A 334 22.87 33.57 2.78
C ASN A 334 24.16 32.89 2.28
N LEU A 335 24.88 32.23 3.19
CA LEU A 335 26.08 31.46 2.87
C LEU A 335 25.73 30.23 2.02
N ALA A 336 26.74 29.54 1.48
CA ALA A 336 26.51 28.27 0.80
C ALA A 336 25.85 27.25 1.76
N ALA A 337 24.86 26.53 1.25
CA ALA A 337 24.19 25.46 2.00
C ALA A 337 25.22 24.44 2.50
N THR A 338 25.09 24.07 3.77
CA THR A 338 25.95 23.07 4.43
C THR A 338 25.27 21.72 4.53
N VAL A 339 23.95 21.68 4.35
CA VAL A 339 23.15 20.45 4.33
C VAL A 339 22.78 20.12 2.88
N ASP A 340 23.26 18.98 2.39
CA ASP A 340 22.90 18.42 1.09
C ASP A 340 21.88 17.28 1.27
N ILE A 341 20.67 17.52 0.78
CA ILE A 341 19.55 16.57 0.88
C ILE A 341 19.41 15.67 -0.36
N THR A 342 20.27 15.79 -1.37
CA THR A 342 20.16 14.98 -2.60
C THR A 342 20.24 13.47 -2.34
N GLY A 343 20.94 13.06 -1.28
CA GLY A 343 21.01 11.67 -0.81
C GLY A 343 19.89 11.24 0.13
N TRP A 344 18.96 12.13 0.51
CA TRP A 344 17.87 11.83 1.45
C TRP A 344 16.63 11.35 0.70
N THR A 345 16.77 10.26 -0.06
CA THR A 345 15.70 9.73 -0.93
C THR A 345 14.41 9.34 -0.18
N TRP A 346 14.49 9.15 1.14
CA TRP A 346 13.39 8.72 1.99
C TRP A 346 12.36 9.82 2.31
N ILE A 347 12.71 11.10 2.19
CA ILE A 347 11.80 12.23 2.55
C ILE A 347 10.53 12.26 1.69
N GLY A 348 10.60 11.72 0.46
CA GLY A 348 9.47 11.64 -0.47
C GLY A 348 8.53 10.46 -0.25
N ALA A 349 8.81 9.54 0.68
CA ALA A 349 8.02 8.30 0.84
C ALA A 349 6.61 8.58 1.36
N GLN A 350 5.58 8.23 0.61
CA GLN A 350 4.15 8.42 0.95
C GLN A 350 3.54 7.15 1.56
N LEU A 351 2.29 7.24 2.03
CA LEU A 351 1.54 6.05 2.45
C LEU A 351 1.47 5.06 1.29
N SER A 352 1.82 3.81 1.57
CA SER A 352 1.56 2.68 0.69
C SER A 352 0.46 1.83 1.32
N LEU A 353 -0.76 2.00 0.83
CA LEU A 353 -1.92 1.26 1.32
C LEU A 353 -1.93 -0.12 0.69
N THR A 354 -2.08 -1.16 1.52
CA THR A 354 -2.26 -2.54 1.05
C THR A 354 -3.70 -2.98 1.29
N GLY A 355 -4.41 -3.33 0.23
CA GLY A 355 -5.76 -3.90 0.30
C GLY A 355 -5.69 -5.43 0.27
N LYS A 356 -6.54 -6.12 1.03
CA LYS A 356 -6.62 -7.59 1.01
C LYS A 356 -7.83 -8.06 0.21
N LEU A 357 -7.63 -9.04 -0.66
CA LEU A 357 -8.68 -9.66 -1.47
C LEU A 357 -8.80 -11.14 -1.12
N GLY A 358 -10.03 -11.63 -1.00
CA GLY A 358 -10.32 -13.04 -0.76
C GLY A 358 -11.78 -13.30 -0.41
N GLY A 359 -12.16 -14.56 -0.38
CA GLY A 359 -13.51 -15.02 -0.04
C GLY A 359 -14.51 -14.88 -1.19
N SER A 360 -15.77 -14.60 -0.86
CA SER A 360 -16.86 -14.44 -1.82
C SER A 360 -17.38 -13.01 -1.81
N LEU A 361 -17.42 -12.37 -2.98
CA LEU A 361 -18.05 -11.08 -3.18
C LEU A 361 -19.55 -11.28 -3.38
N THR A 362 -20.35 -10.78 -2.45
CA THR A 362 -21.83 -10.80 -2.49
C THR A 362 -22.44 -9.43 -2.83
N SER A 363 -21.59 -8.43 -3.08
CA SER A 363 -21.95 -7.09 -3.52
C SER A 363 -20.86 -6.54 -4.43
N ASP A 364 -21.22 -5.61 -5.32
CA ASP A 364 -20.27 -4.98 -6.23
C ASP A 364 -19.05 -4.41 -5.49
N LEU A 365 -17.87 -4.61 -6.08
CA LEU A 365 -16.61 -4.11 -5.56
C LEU A 365 -15.86 -3.37 -6.68
N THR A 366 -15.51 -2.12 -6.44
CA THR A 366 -14.56 -1.38 -7.29
C THR A 366 -13.27 -1.19 -6.51
N LEU A 367 -12.16 -1.68 -7.06
CA LEU A 367 -10.84 -1.51 -6.48
C LEU A 367 -10.34 -0.06 -6.66
N ASP A 368 -9.42 0.38 -5.80
CA ASP A 368 -8.74 1.66 -5.88
C ASP A 368 -7.34 1.47 -6.47
N ALA A 369 -7.07 2.07 -7.64
CA ALA A 369 -5.78 1.93 -8.31
C ALA A 369 -4.59 2.50 -7.53
N SER A 370 -4.82 3.30 -6.48
CA SER A 370 -3.77 3.79 -5.57
C SER A 370 -3.39 2.78 -4.48
N VAL A 371 -4.17 1.71 -4.31
CA VAL A 371 -3.95 0.65 -3.33
C VAL A 371 -3.26 -0.54 -4.01
N ALA A 372 -2.16 -1.02 -3.42
CA ALA A 372 -1.59 -2.30 -3.80
C ALA A 372 -2.45 -3.41 -3.19
N TYR A 373 -2.94 -4.36 -3.98
CA TYR A 373 -3.78 -5.43 -3.45
C TYR A 373 -3.00 -6.72 -3.28
N GLU A 374 -3.25 -7.45 -2.20
CA GLU A 374 -2.81 -8.83 -2.01
C GLU A 374 -4.02 -9.78 -2.11
N LEU A 375 -3.96 -10.75 -3.01
CA LEU A 375 -4.95 -11.82 -3.11
C LEU A 375 -4.53 -12.96 -2.16
N GLU A 376 -5.17 -13.01 -0.99
CA GLU A 376 -4.86 -13.91 0.12
C GLU A 376 -5.63 -15.24 0.05
N SER A 377 -6.55 -15.42 -0.87
CA SER A 377 -7.26 -16.69 -1.08
C SER A 377 -7.97 -16.61 -2.42
N PHE A 378 -8.81 -17.59 -2.73
CA PHE A 378 -9.76 -17.45 -3.82
C PHE A 378 -10.60 -16.17 -3.64
N LEU A 379 -10.96 -15.53 -4.76
CA LEU A 379 -11.95 -14.46 -4.81
C LEU A 379 -13.08 -14.88 -5.76
N LEU A 380 -14.25 -15.19 -5.22
CA LEU A 380 -15.42 -15.60 -5.99
C LEU A 380 -16.35 -14.42 -6.22
N VAL A 381 -16.57 -14.06 -7.48
CA VAL A 381 -17.58 -13.08 -7.87
C VAL A 381 -18.91 -13.80 -8.07
N GLN A 382 -19.86 -13.59 -7.17
CA GLN A 382 -21.14 -14.31 -7.16
C GLN A 382 -22.11 -13.83 -8.24
N ASP A 383 -23.21 -14.56 -8.46
CA ASP A 383 -24.27 -14.17 -9.40
C ASP A 383 -24.82 -12.77 -9.07
N GLY A 384 -24.96 -11.93 -10.09
CA GLY A 384 -25.43 -10.55 -9.97
C GLY A 384 -24.41 -9.54 -9.43
N VAL A 385 -23.18 -9.97 -9.14
CA VAL A 385 -22.11 -9.12 -8.59
C VAL A 385 -21.09 -8.75 -9.67
N THR A 386 -20.57 -7.52 -9.62
CA THR A 386 -19.49 -7.03 -10.49
C THR A 386 -18.23 -6.71 -9.69
N LEU A 387 -17.09 -7.25 -10.12
CA LEU A 387 -15.75 -6.83 -9.71
C LEU A 387 -15.16 -5.87 -10.75
N THR A 388 -14.98 -4.60 -10.38
CA THR A 388 -14.37 -3.58 -11.23
C THR A 388 -12.92 -3.32 -10.81
N ILE A 389 -12.00 -3.39 -11.77
CA ILE A 389 -10.56 -3.25 -11.55
C ILE A 389 -10.03 -2.11 -12.43
N PRO A 390 -9.88 -0.89 -11.89
CA PRO A 390 -9.43 0.27 -12.66
C PRO A 390 -8.01 0.14 -13.23
N ALA A 391 -7.72 0.94 -14.26
CA ALA A 391 -6.40 1.01 -14.89
C ALA A 391 -5.26 1.24 -13.86
N GLY A 392 -4.13 0.55 -14.04
CA GLY A 392 -2.95 0.67 -13.17
C GLY A 392 -3.03 -0.12 -11.86
N THR A 393 -4.15 -0.78 -11.56
CA THR A 393 -4.28 -1.63 -10.37
C THR A 393 -3.30 -2.81 -10.43
N LYS A 394 -2.64 -3.07 -9.31
CA LYS A 394 -1.70 -4.18 -9.12
C LYS A 394 -2.22 -5.12 -8.04
N ILE A 395 -2.37 -6.39 -8.39
CA ILE A 395 -2.81 -7.46 -7.48
C ILE A 395 -1.68 -8.49 -7.37
N THR A 396 -1.08 -8.54 -6.19
CA THR A 396 -0.08 -9.56 -5.82
C THR A 396 -0.82 -10.80 -5.31
N ALA A 397 -0.81 -11.89 -6.08
CA ALA A 397 -1.31 -13.17 -5.62
C ALA A 397 -0.31 -13.81 -4.64
N ARG A 398 -0.79 -14.27 -3.48
CA ARG A 398 0.06 -15.12 -2.64
C ARG A 398 0.35 -16.42 -3.39
N ALA A 399 1.60 -16.88 -3.33
CA ALA A 399 2.02 -18.19 -3.87
C ALA A 399 1.42 -19.35 -3.04
N GLY A 400 0.10 -19.53 -3.12
CA GLY A 400 -0.68 -20.50 -2.37
C GLY A 400 -1.21 -21.65 -3.22
N GLY A 401 -0.76 -21.76 -4.47
CA GLY A 401 -1.21 -22.74 -5.45
C GLY A 401 -2.73 -22.71 -5.61
N VAL A 402 -3.36 -23.87 -5.46
CA VAL A 402 -4.82 -24.08 -5.66
C VAL A 402 -5.71 -23.33 -4.67
N SER A 403 -5.16 -22.70 -3.64
CA SER A 403 -5.94 -21.93 -2.65
C SER A 403 -6.11 -20.45 -3.03
N VAL A 404 -5.48 -19.99 -4.12
CA VAL A 404 -5.43 -18.58 -4.52
C VAL A 404 -5.75 -18.48 -6.01
N TYR A 405 -6.88 -17.87 -6.36
CA TYR A 405 -7.34 -17.65 -7.75
C TYR A 405 -8.49 -16.64 -7.77
N ILE A 406 -8.86 -16.13 -8.94
CA ILE A 406 -10.07 -15.31 -9.11
C ILE A 406 -11.05 -16.08 -9.99
N ALA A 407 -12.29 -16.24 -9.54
CA ALA A 407 -13.33 -16.89 -10.34
C ALA A 407 -14.59 -16.03 -10.41
N VAL A 408 -15.04 -15.77 -11.63
CA VAL A 408 -16.33 -15.13 -11.92
C VAL A 408 -17.35 -16.22 -12.17
N LEU A 409 -18.25 -16.43 -11.21
CA LEU A 409 -19.24 -17.49 -11.28
C LEU A 409 -20.35 -17.13 -12.29
N LYS A 410 -21.08 -18.13 -12.78
CA LYS A 410 -22.15 -17.93 -13.76
C LYS A 410 -23.16 -16.88 -13.29
N GLY A 411 -23.18 -15.76 -14.02
CA GLY A 411 -24.04 -14.60 -13.73
C GLY A 411 -23.37 -13.45 -12.98
N GLY A 412 -22.17 -13.65 -12.44
CA GLY A 412 -21.27 -12.58 -12.01
C GLY A 412 -20.58 -11.90 -13.20
N LYS A 413 -19.90 -10.79 -12.94
CA LYS A 413 -19.17 -10.00 -13.94
C LYS A 413 -17.81 -9.53 -13.45
N ILE A 414 -16.88 -9.38 -14.38
CA ILE A 414 -15.60 -8.70 -14.14
C ILE A 414 -15.39 -7.56 -15.14
N ASP A 415 -14.93 -6.40 -14.67
CA ASP A 415 -14.63 -5.23 -15.50
C ASP A 415 -13.20 -4.75 -15.24
N ILE A 416 -12.25 -5.31 -15.98
CA ILE A 416 -10.84 -4.91 -15.97
C ILE A 416 -10.65 -3.78 -16.98
N GLN A 417 -10.33 -2.60 -16.45
CA GLN A 417 -10.27 -1.34 -17.20
C GLN A 417 -8.83 -0.90 -17.49
N GLY A 418 -7.92 -1.84 -17.68
CA GLY A 418 -6.53 -1.55 -18.02
C GLY A 418 -6.43 -0.67 -19.28
N THR A 419 -5.31 0.03 -19.41
CA THR A 419 -4.96 0.80 -20.61
C THR A 419 -3.55 0.44 -21.08
N ALA A 420 -3.19 0.79 -22.32
CA ALA A 420 -1.83 0.57 -22.81
C ALA A 420 -0.74 1.24 -21.95
N ALA A 421 -1.07 2.40 -21.34
CA ALA A 421 -0.15 3.13 -20.47
C ALA A 421 -0.15 2.58 -19.04
N ASN A 422 -1.31 2.19 -18.53
CA ASN A 422 -1.52 1.70 -17.18
C ASN A 422 -2.33 0.38 -17.25
N PRO A 423 -1.70 -0.75 -17.62
CA PRO A 423 -2.37 -2.04 -17.62
C PRO A 423 -2.73 -2.46 -16.19
N VAL A 424 -3.65 -3.41 -16.06
CA VAL A 424 -3.89 -4.11 -14.80
C VAL A 424 -2.92 -5.29 -14.73
N VAL A 425 -2.26 -5.48 -13.59
CA VAL A 425 -1.29 -6.56 -13.37
C VAL A 425 -1.78 -7.47 -12.25
N MET A 426 -1.91 -8.77 -12.55
CA MET A 426 -2.19 -9.83 -11.58
C MET A 426 -1.03 -10.84 -11.61
N SER A 427 -0.25 -10.93 -10.55
CA SER A 427 0.95 -11.77 -10.54
C SER A 427 1.24 -12.28 -9.15
N SER A 428 1.84 -13.46 -9.03
CA SER A 428 2.58 -13.77 -7.82
C SER A 428 3.80 -12.85 -7.69
N LYS A 429 4.36 -12.74 -6.48
CA LYS A 429 5.50 -11.84 -6.21
C LYS A 429 6.68 -12.09 -7.14
N ASP A 430 7.01 -13.36 -7.35
CA ASP A 430 8.16 -13.79 -8.15
C ASP A 430 7.75 -14.19 -9.58
N GLY A 431 6.45 -14.33 -9.84
CA GLY A 431 5.92 -14.72 -11.15
C GLY A 431 6.26 -16.15 -11.54
N ASN A 432 6.50 -17.07 -10.60
CA ASN A 432 6.88 -18.44 -10.95
C ASN A 432 5.66 -19.22 -11.45
N PRO A 433 5.83 -20.07 -12.49
CA PRO A 433 4.80 -20.99 -12.94
C PRO A 433 4.22 -21.81 -11.78
N GLY A 434 2.89 -21.83 -11.65
CA GLY A 434 2.15 -22.62 -10.68
C GLY A 434 1.97 -21.98 -9.30
N ASP A 435 2.43 -20.74 -9.09
CA ASP A 435 2.31 -20.05 -7.80
C ASP A 435 0.84 -19.86 -7.37
N TRP A 436 -0.08 -19.65 -8.33
CA TRP A 436 -1.50 -19.44 -8.09
C TRP A 436 -2.37 -19.90 -9.28
N GLY A 437 -3.69 -19.92 -9.12
CA GLY A 437 -4.62 -20.54 -10.07
C GLY A 437 -5.16 -19.64 -11.20
N GLY A 438 -4.72 -18.39 -11.33
CA GLY A 438 -5.14 -17.53 -12.44
C GLY A 438 -6.60 -17.03 -12.38
N LEU A 439 -7.18 -16.79 -13.56
CA LEU A 439 -8.51 -16.19 -13.73
C LEU A 439 -9.47 -17.15 -14.45
N THR A 440 -10.60 -17.45 -13.82
CA THR A 440 -11.68 -18.26 -14.42
C THR A 440 -12.95 -17.43 -14.62
N ILE A 441 -13.59 -17.51 -15.78
CA ILE A 441 -14.85 -16.82 -16.08
C ILE A 441 -15.89 -17.83 -16.56
N CYS A 442 -17.01 -17.95 -15.83
CA CYS A 442 -18.13 -18.83 -16.17
C CYS A 442 -19.30 -18.03 -16.77
N GLY A 443 -19.71 -18.38 -17.98
CA GLY A 443 -20.79 -17.73 -18.71
C GLY A 443 -22.05 -18.59 -18.88
N LYS A 444 -23.00 -18.04 -19.64
CA LYS A 444 -24.32 -18.65 -19.94
C LYS A 444 -24.47 -19.06 -21.41
N ALA A 445 -23.40 -19.05 -22.20
CA ALA A 445 -23.43 -19.46 -23.61
C ALA A 445 -23.52 -20.97 -23.77
N THR A 446 -23.73 -21.43 -24.99
CA THR A 446 -23.80 -22.86 -25.31
C THR A 446 -22.41 -23.54 -25.22
N THR A 447 -22.40 -24.80 -24.82
CA THR A 447 -21.23 -25.70 -24.79
C THR A 447 -21.72 -27.12 -25.09
N THR A 448 -20.90 -27.97 -25.70
CA THR A 448 -21.25 -29.38 -25.90
C THR A 448 -21.29 -30.18 -24.59
N ALA A 449 -20.77 -29.66 -23.48
CA ALA A 449 -20.92 -30.26 -22.15
C ALA A 449 -22.36 -30.18 -21.61
N GLY A 450 -23.19 -29.27 -22.14
CA GLY A 450 -24.59 -29.09 -21.78
C GLY A 450 -24.86 -27.86 -20.90
N VAL A 451 -26.11 -27.73 -20.47
CA VAL A 451 -26.56 -26.65 -19.57
C VAL A 451 -26.19 -27.01 -18.13
N ASP A 452 -25.70 -26.02 -17.38
CA ASP A 452 -25.27 -26.19 -15.98
C ASP A 452 -24.20 -27.29 -15.83
N ALA A 453 -23.26 -27.34 -16.78
CA ALA A 453 -22.07 -28.16 -16.68
C ALA A 453 -21.21 -27.73 -15.48
N VAL A 454 -20.35 -28.63 -15.03
CA VAL A 454 -19.49 -28.42 -13.85
C VAL A 454 -18.05 -28.35 -14.32
N ALA A 455 -17.40 -27.22 -14.10
CA ALA A 455 -15.99 -27.03 -14.43
C ALA A 455 -15.13 -27.98 -13.59
N GLU A 456 -14.09 -28.53 -14.20
CA GLU A 456 -13.11 -29.38 -13.51
C GLU A 456 -12.37 -28.61 -12.41
N VAL A 457 -12.15 -27.31 -12.63
CA VAL A 457 -11.60 -26.39 -11.63
C VAL A 457 -12.70 -25.85 -10.73
N GLY A 458 -12.53 -26.00 -9.42
CA GLY A 458 -13.40 -25.42 -8.40
C GLY A 458 -14.86 -25.93 -8.35
N GLY A 459 -15.28 -26.80 -9.27
CA GLY A 459 -16.65 -27.29 -9.34
C GLY A 459 -17.67 -26.22 -9.72
N PHE A 460 -17.27 -25.20 -10.48
CA PHE A 460 -18.13 -24.08 -10.84
C PHE A 460 -19.16 -24.46 -11.89
N ILE A 461 -20.38 -23.93 -11.76
CA ILE A 461 -21.44 -24.13 -12.75
C ILE A 461 -21.25 -23.17 -13.92
N TYR A 462 -21.29 -23.67 -15.14
CA TYR A 462 -21.22 -22.90 -16.38
C TYR A 462 -22.16 -23.45 -17.46
N GLY A 463 -22.22 -22.81 -18.62
CA GLY A 463 -22.98 -23.29 -19.77
C GLY A 463 -24.48 -22.96 -19.68
N GLY A 464 -25.12 -22.77 -20.82
CA GLY A 464 -26.50 -22.34 -20.92
C GLY A 464 -26.96 -22.31 -22.36
N THR A 465 -27.87 -21.38 -22.67
CA THR A 465 -28.47 -21.23 -24.01
C THR A 465 -28.38 -19.79 -24.52
N ASN A 466 -27.58 -18.94 -23.89
CA ASN A 466 -27.48 -17.53 -24.23
C ASN A 466 -26.10 -17.21 -24.80
N ASP A 467 -25.92 -17.40 -26.10
CA ASP A 467 -24.66 -17.09 -26.78
C ASP A 467 -24.34 -15.58 -26.81
N ALA A 468 -25.30 -14.72 -26.47
CA ALA A 468 -25.08 -13.29 -26.30
C ALA A 468 -24.83 -12.89 -24.83
N ASP A 469 -24.55 -13.85 -23.95
CA ASP A 469 -24.22 -13.59 -22.55
C ASP A 469 -23.04 -12.62 -22.41
N ASN A 470 -23.09 -11.80 -21.35
CA ASN A 470 -22.08 -10.80 -21.06
C ASN A 470 -21.57 -10.99 -19.63
N SER A 471 -20.40 -11.60 -19.51
CA SER A 471 -19.65 -11.83 -18.27
C SER A 471 -18.72 -10.66 -17.91
N GLY A 472 -18.76 -9.56 -18.67
CA GLY A 472 -18.05 -8.32 -18.41
C GLY A 472 -17.05 -7.91 -19.51
N SER A 473 -15.92 -7.33 -19.09
CA SER A 473 -14.89 -6.77 -19.97
C SER A 473 -13.50 -7.02 -19.38
N VAL A 474 -12.59 -7.55 -20.19
CA VAL A 474 -11.17 -7.69 -19.86
C VAL A 474 -10.35 -6.89 -20.85
N LYS A 475 -9.71 -5.80 -20.39
CA LYS A 475 -8.87 -4.92 -21.22
C LYS A 475 -7.49 -4.70 -20.60
N TYR A 476 -6.43 -4.89 -21.39
CA TYR A 476 -5.04 -4.62 -21.00
C TYR A 476 -4.67 -5.27 -19.66
N LEU A 477 -4.80 -6.60 -19.63
CA LEU A 477 -4.45 -7.45 -18.49
C LEU A 477 -3.08 -8.07 -18.72
N VAL A 478 -2.20 -7.99 -17.72
CA VAL A 478 -0.99 -8.81 -17.64
C VAL A 478 -1.15 -9.76 -16.46
N ILE A 479 -1.08 -11.06 -16.74
CA ILE A 479 -1.22 -12.12 -15.75
C ILE A 479 0.00 -13.04 -15.78
N LYS A 480 0.59 -13.33 -14.60
CA LYS A 480 1.84 -14.12 -14.51
C LYS A 480 1.87 -15.11 -13.36
N GLY A 481 2.61 -16.20 -13.54
CA GLY A 481 2.83 -17.22 -12.51
C GLY A 481 1.60 -18.08 -12.19
N THR A 482 0.69 -18.24 -13.16
CA THR A 482 -0.49 -19.09 -13.05
C THR A 482 -0.14 -20.56 -13.29
N GLY A 483 -1.09 -21.50 -13.30
CA GLY A 483 -0.76 -22.92 -13.55
C GLY A 483 -0.87 -23.84 -12.35
N ALA A 484 -1.53 -23.45 -11.25
CA ALA A 484 -1.46 -24.23 -10.02
C ALA A 484 -2.00 -25.67 -10.21
N GLN A 485 -1.16 -26.68 -9.93
CA GLN A 485 -1.54 -28.08 -10.08
C GLN A 485 -2.60 -28.53 -9.06
N ILE A 486 -3.72 -29.07 -9.52
CA ILE A 486 -4.81 -29.58 -8.68
C ILE A 486 -4.57 -31.05 -8.34
N ASN A 487 -4.34 -31.86 -9.37
CA ASN A 487 -4.07 -33.29 -9.29
C ASN A 487 -3.29 -33.71 -10.55
N PRO A 488 -2.78 -34.95 -10.69
CA PRO A 488 -1.96 -35.36 -11.83
C PRO A 488 -2.58 -35.14 -13.22
N ASP A 489 -3.91 -35.06 -13.29
CA ASP A 489 -4.69 -34.95 -14.52
C ASP A 489 -5.37 -33.57 -14.69
N SER A 490 -5.26 -32.65 -13.72
CA SER A 490 -5.90 -31.34 -13.79
C SER A 490 -5.07 -30.23 -13.16
N GLN A 491 -5.11 -29.07 -13.79
CA GLN A 491 -4.35 -27.88 -13.45
C GLN A 491 -5.23 -26.63 -13.66
N TYR A 492 -4.75 -25.48 -13.23
CA TYR A 492 -5.42 -24.20 -13.43
C TYR A 492 -4.72 -23.42 -14.54
N ASN A 493 -5.45 -22.79 -15.45
CA ASN A 493 -4.84 -22.08 -16.58
C ASN A 493 -4.44 -20.63 -16.21
N GLY A 494 -3.86 -19.91 -17.15
CA GLY A 494 -3.77 -18.45 -17.10
C GLY A 494 -5.14 -17.79 -17.06
N VAL A 495 -5.90 -17.94 -18.15
CA VAL A 495 -7.28 -17.47 -18.23
C VAL A 495 -8.20 -18.54 -18.84
N SER A 496 -9.19 -19.01 -18.08
CA SER A 496 -10.17 -20.00 -18.56
C SER A 496 -11.52 -19.34 -18.84
N PHE A 497 -12.07 -19.59 -20.04
CA PHE A 497 -13.38 -19.12 -20.49
C PHE A 497 -14.36 -20.29 -20.57
N TYR A 498 -15.17 -20.48 -19.54
CA TYR A 498 -16.18 -21.53 -19.49
C TYR A 498 -17.52 -21.03 -20.03
N ALA A 499 -17.86 -21.43 -21.26
CA ALA A 499 -19.07 -21.03 -21.99
C ALA A 499 -19.38 -19.53 -21.90
N VAL A 500 -18.36 -18.70 -22.11
CA VAL A 500 -18.48 -17.24 -22.10
C VAL A 500 -19.13 -16.78 -23.40
N GLY A 501 -20.10 -15.87 -23.29
CA GLY A 501 -20.86 -15.37 -24.43
C GLY A 501 -20.18 -14.23 -25.18
N SER A 502 -20.61 -14.06 -26.44
CA SER A 502 -20.15 -13.02 -27.37
C SER A 502 -20.45 -11.59 -26.93
N GLY A 503 -21.26 -11.39 -25.88
CA GLY A 503 -21.47 -10.08 -25.26
C GLY A 503 -20.33 -9.63 -24.35
N THR A 504 -19.37 -10.51 -24.06
CA THR A 504 -18.18 -10.25 -23.23
C THR A 504 -17.05 -9.68 -24.07
N VAL A 505 -16.37 -8.65 -23.56
CA VAL A 505 -15.21 -8.04 -24.24
C VAL A 505 -13.91 -8.64 -23.70
N VAL A 506 -13.03 -9.13 -24.59
CA VAL A 506 -11.74 -9.71 -24.23
C VAL A 506 -10.65 -9.15 -25.16
N GLU A 507 -9.85 -8.21 -24.67
CA GLU A 507 -8.89 -7.48 -25.50
C GLU A 507 -7.57 -7.18 -24.77
N ASN A 508 -6.44 -7.36 -25.44
CA ASN A 508 -5.11 -7.01 -24.93
C ASN A 508 -4.78 -7.79 -23.64
N ILE A 509 -4.57 -9.09 -23.75
CA ILE A 509 -4.21 -9.95 -22.62
C ILE A 509 -2.80 -10.50 -22.83
N ALA A 510 -1.96 -10.41 -21.81
CA ALA A 510 -0.66 -11.04 -21.75
C ALA A 510 -0.65 -12.09 -20.65
N VAL A 511 -0.40 -13.35 -21.01
CA VAL A 511 -0.19 -14.44 -20.06
C VAL A 511 1.26 -14.87 -20.16
N VAL A 512 1.99 -14.83 -19.04
CA VAL A 512 3.44 -15.05 -19.02
C VAL A 512 3.82 -16.05 -17.94
N ASP A 513 4.65 -17.02 -18.30
CA ASP A 513 5.25 -18.01 -17.40
C ASP A 513 4.17 -18.77 -16.57
N GLY A 514 3.15 -19.31 -17.23
CA GLY A 514 2.15 -20.20 -16.62
C GLY A 514 2.62 -21.67 -16.63
N ALA A 515 2.33 -22.45 -15.58
CA ALA A 515 2.66 -23.88 -15.55
C ALA A 515 1.69 -24.78 -16.33
N ASP A 516 0.68 -24.17 -16.93
CA ASP A 516 -0.39 -24.78 -17.69
C ASP A 516 -0.76 -23.84 -18.84
N ASP A 517 -1.95 -24.01 -19.42
CA ASP A 517 -2.39 -23.23 -20.56
C ASP A 517 -2.33 -21.72 -20.38
N GLY A 518 -2.03 -21.02 -21.48
CA GLY A 518 -2.10 -19.56 -21.53
C GLY A 518 -3.55 -19.09 -21.41
N VAL A 519 -4.35 -19.45 -22.41
CA VAL A 519 -5.80 -19.27 -22.41
C VAL A 519 -6.47 -20.55 -22.86
N GLU A 520 -7.62 -20.86 -22.26
CA GLU A 520 -8.43 -22.00 -22.69
C GLU A 520 -9.92 -21.63 -22.82
N PHE A 521 -10.55 -22.11 -23.88
CA PHE A 521 -11.98 -21.95 -24.14
C PHE A 521 -12.73 -23.28 -23.99
N PHE A 522 -13.58 -23.36 -22.97
CA PHE A 522 -14.48 -24.50 -22.75
C PHE A 522 -15.87 -24.15 -23.30
N GLY A 523 -16.06 -24.37 -24.60
CA GLY A 523 -17.28 -23.98 -25.30
C GLY A 523 -17.49 -22.46 -25.35
N GLY A 524 -18.72 -22.03 -25.62
CA GLY A 524 -19.10 -20.62 -25.71
C GLY A 524 -18.78 -19.96 -27.04
N THR A 525 -19.05 -18.66 -27.09
CA THR A 525 -19.02 -17.85 -28.32
C THR A 525 -18.18 -16.57 -28.17
N VAL A 526 -17.51 -16.40 -27.03
CA VAL A 526 -16.61 -15.27 -26.77
C VAL A 526 -15.50 -15.20 -27.81
N SER A 527 -15.14 -13.99 -28.21
CA SER A 527 -14.03 -13.71 -29.11
C SER A 527 -13.00 -12.85 -28.39
N ALA A 528 -11.72 -13.02 -28.72
CA ALA A 528 -10.64 -12.26 -28.11
C ALA A 528 -9.78 -11.52 -29.15
N THR A 529 -9.22 -10.39 -28.79
CA THR A 529 -8.31 -9.62 -29.67
C THR A 529 -7.02 -9.26 -28.94
N ASN A 530 -5.87 -9.38 -29.62
CA ASN A 530 -4.54 -9.08 -29.10
C ASN A 530 -4.17 -9.94 -27.88
N LEU A 531 -3.80 -11.20 -28.15
CA LEU A 531 -3.26 -12.12 -27.14
C LEU A 531 -1.73 -12.20 -27.28
N TYR A 532 -1.03 -12.00 -26.16
CA TYR A 532 0.40 -12.24 -26.03
C TYR A 532 0.64 -13.37 -25.02
N LEU A 533 1.27 -14.45 -25.47
CA LEU A 533 1.39 -15.67 -24.67
C LEU A 533 2.86 -16.07 -24.68
N GLU A 534 3.48 -16.05 -23.51
CA GLU A 534 4.92 -16.25 -23.36
C GLU A 534 5.19 -17.38 -22.38
N ASN A 535 5.85 -18.42 -22.88
CA ASN A 535 6.39 -19.52 -22.07
C ASN A 535 5.34 -20.23 -21.17
N ASN A 536 4.13 -20.44 -21.66
CA ASN A 536 3.15 -21.34 -21.05
C ASN A 536 3.66 -22.79 -21.17
N ALA A 537 3.60 -23.55 -20.08
CA ALA A 537 4.22 -24.88 -20.02
C ALA A 537 3.36 -26.01 -20.59
N ASP A 538 2.05 -25.81 -20.79
CA ASP A 538 1.22 -26.70 -21.60
C ASP A 538 0.92 -26.03 -22.95
N ASP A 539 -0.32 -25.64 -23.23
CA ASP A 539 -0.70 -25.05 -24.51
C ASP A 539 -0.91 -23.52 -24.42
N ALA A 540 -0.33 -22.76 -25.35
CA ALA A 540 -0.51 -21.31 -25.30
C ALA A 540 -1.99 -20.92 -25.49
N VAL A 541 -2.64 -21.52 -26.49
CA VAL A 541 -4.09 -21.40 -26.74
C VAL A 541 -4.67 -22.81 -26.80
N ASP A 542 -5.67 -23.11 -25.99
CA ASP A 542 -6.44 -24.36 -26.11
C ASP A 542 -7.95 -24.06 -26.22
N TRP A 543 -8.67 -24.98 -26.84
CA TRP A 543 -10.11 -25.03 -26.73
C TRP A 543 -10.67 -26.45 -26.81
N THR A 544 -11.81 -26.59 -26.16
CA THR A 544 -12.62 -27.80 -26.19
C THR A 544 -14.11 -27.43 -26.21
N GLU A 545 -14.96 -28.44 -26.08
CA GLU A 545 -16.39 -28.32 -25.85
C GLU A 545 -17.19 -27.47 -26.88
N GLY A 546 -16.70 -27.44 -28.12
CA GLY A 546 -17.39 -26.79 -29.23
C GLY A 546 -17.37 -25.26 -29.16
N TRP A 547 -16.28 -24.67 -28.67
CA TRP A 547 -16.07 -23.22 -28.79
C TRP A 547 -16.11 -22.79 -30.27
N ASN A 548 -16.82 -21.70 -30.56
CA ASN A 548 -17.04 -21.22 -31.94
C ASN A 548 -16.69 -19.73 -32.15
N GLY A 549 -15.91 -19.16 -31.23
CA GLY A 549 -15.49 -17.78 -31.26
C GLY A 549 -14.40 -17.47 -32.29
N THR A 550 -13.91 -16.23 -32.25
CA THR A 550 -12.79 -15.76 -33.06
C THR A 550 -11.69 -15.18 -32.17
N VAL A 551 -10.44 -15.56 -32.40
CA VAL A 551 -9.28 -14.86 -31.83
C VAL A 551 -8.55 -14.11 -32.93
N THR A 552 -8.33 -12.81 -32.72
CA THR A 552 -7.67 -11.91 -33.67
C THR A 552 -6.37 -11.36 -33.10
N ASN A 553 -5.27 -11.43 -33.85
CA ASN A 553 -3.92 -11.03 -33.44
C ASN A 553 -3.43 -11.80 -32.21
N THR A 554 -2.80 -12.95 -32.43
CA THR A 554 -2.15 -13.73 -31.37
C THR A 554 -0.66 -13.81 -31.63
N TYR A 555 0.14 -13.60 -30.59
CA TYR A 555 1.58 -13.80 -30.62
C TYR A 555 2.00 -14.75 -29.49
N VAL A 556 2.47 -15.94 -29.87
CA VAL A 556 3.01 -16.96 -28.98
C VAL A 556 4.53 -16.96 -29.05
N SER A 557 5.19 -16.89 -27.88
CA SER A 557 6.65 -16.88 -27.73
C SER A 557 7.10 -18.02 -26.83
N HIS A 558 7.80 -19.01 -27.40
CA HIS A 558 8.40 -20.10 -26.65
C HIS A 558 9.91 -19.98 -26.66
N THR A 559 10.45 -19.46 -25.57
CA THR A 559 11.89 -19.25 -25.39
C THR A 559 12.53 -20.22 -24.41
N ILE A 560 11.71 -20.96 -23.66
CA ILE A 560 12.11 -22.00 -22.71
C ILE A 560 11.51 -23.36 -23.10
N ALA A 561 12.23 -24.44 -22.80
CA ALA A 561 11.77 -25.79 -23.10
C ALA A 561 10.67 -26.22 -22.12
N GLY A 562 9.83 -27.18 -22.52
CA GLY A 562 8.84 -27.82 -21.64
C GLY A 562 7.39 -27.56 -22.00
N PHE A 563 7.10 -26.64 -22.94
CA PHE A 563 5.76 -26.42 -23.47
C PHE A 563 5.23 -27.63 -24.27
N SER A 564 3.91 -27.78 -24.35
CA SER A 564 3.25 -28.78 -25.20
C SER A 564 3.09 -28.26 -26.63
N THR A 565 2.19 -27.30 -26.85
CA THR A 565 1.94 -26.71 -28.17
C THR A 565 1.71 -25.20 -28.14
N ALA A 566 1.78 -24.55 -29.31
CA ALA A 566 1.33 -23.16 -29.43
C ALA A 566 -0.20 -23.06 -29.54
N LEU A 567 -0.84 -24.16 -29.95
CA LEU A 567 -2.28 -24.28 -30.12
C LEU A 567 -2.67 -25.74 -30.03
N GLU A 568 -3.51 -26.09 -29.06
CA GLU A 568 -4.24 -27.35 -29.00
C GLU A 568 -5.72 -27.12 -29.31
N ALA A 569 -6.38 -28.16 -29.82
CA ALA A 569 -7.79 -28.15 -30.16
C ALA A 569 -8.40 -29.54 -29.96
N ASP A 570 -9.47 -29.60 -29.17
CA ASP A 570 -10.24 -30.81 -28.89
C ASP A 570 -11.75 -30.59 -29.07
N GLY A 571 -12.50 -31.70 -29.08
CA GLY A 571 -13.95 -31.71 -29.09
C GLY A 571 -14.55 -31.49 -30.47
N ALA A 572 -15.80 -31.03 -30.47
CA ALA A 572 -16.58 -30.83 -31.68
C ALA A 572 -16.03 -29.65 -32.49
N ASN A 573 -15.84 -29.86 -33.81
CA ASN A 573 -15.48 -28.78 -34.72
C ASN A 573 -16.70 -27.88 -35.03
N GLU A 574 -16.87 -26.85 -34.21
CA GLU A 574 -17.81 -25.73 -34.44
C GLU A 574 -17.16 -24.58 -35.22
N ASN A 575 -16.04 -24.86 -35.89
CA ASN A 575 -15.24 -23.95 -36.70
C ASN A 575 -14.81 -22.65 -36.01
N PRO A 576 -14.09 -22.72 -34.87
CA PRO A 576 -13.42 -21.56 -34.31
C PRO A 576 -12.46 -20.91 -35.33
N LYS A 577 -12.29 -19.59 -35.21
CA LYS A 577 -11.55 -18.79 -36.19
C LYS A 577 -10.34 -18.10 -35.58
N LEU A 578 -9.18 -18.25 -36.23
CA LEU A 578 -7.98 -17.49 -35.89
C LEU A 578 -7.61 -16.54 -37.02
N ILE A 579 -7.42 -15.26 -36.70
CA ILE A 579 -7.04 -14.22 -37.67
C ILE A 579 -5.75 -13.57 -37.19
N ASN A 580 -4.70 -13.62 -38.01
CA ASN A 580 -3.35 -13.16 -37.68
C ASN A 580 -2.78 -13.93 -36.47
N PHE A 581 -2.29 -15.14 -36.71
CA PHE A 581 -1.69 -15.99 -35.68
C PHE A 581 -0.19 -16.11 -35.91
N THR A 582 0.62 -15.69 -34.94
CA THR A 582 2.07 -15.84 -34.96
C THR A 582 2.50 -16.71 -33.79
N ALA A 583 3.29 -17.74 -34.07
CA ALA A 583 3.94 -18.55 -33.04
C ALA A 583 5.42 -18.75 -33.38
N ILE A 584 6.29 -18.48 -32.41
CA ILE A 584 7.74 -18.56 -32.59
C ILE A 584 8.36 -19.33 -31.42
N SER A 585 9.11 -20.38 -31.75
CA SER A 585 9.85 -21.20 -30.79
C SER A 585 11.37 -21.09 -31.00
N THR A 586 12.12 -21.07 -29.92
CA THR A 586 13.59 -21.30 -29.93
C THR A 586 13.97 -22.71 -29.45
N GLN A 587 12.99 -23.57 -29.15
CA GLN A 587 13.15 -24.83 -28.42
C GLN A 587 12.65 -26.07 -29.19
N ASN A 588 12.39 -25.95 -30.50
CA ASN A 588 11.65 -26.93 -31.32
C ASN A 588 10.21 -27.10 -30.81
N GLY A 589 9.62 -28.31 -30.87
CA GLY A 589 8.26 -28.61 -30.38
C GLY A 589 7.19 -28.70 -31.49
N THR A 590 5.93 -28.74 -31.05
CA THR A 590 4.75 -28.75 -31.93
C THR A 590 4.08 -27.37 -31.93
N ALA A 591 3.75 -26.84 -33.10
CA ALA A 591 3.04 -25.57 -33.19
C ALA A 591 1.53 -25.78 -33.02
N LEU A 592 0.87 -26.43 -33.97
CA LEU A 592 -0.57 -26.66 -33.94
C LEU A 592 -0.86 -28.16 -33.77
N GLN A 593 -1.73 -28.49 -32.82
CA GLN A 593 -2.22 -29.84 -32.61
C GLN A 593 -3.75 -29.86 -32.62
N PHE A 594 -4.32 -30.81 -33.35
CA PHE A 594 -5.77 -31.01 -33.46
C PHE A 594 -6.11 -32.48 -33.18
N LYS A 595 -7.04 -32.72 -32.26
CA LYS A 595 -7.59 -34.06 -32.02
C LYS A 595 -8.64 -34.43 -33.07
N LYS A 596 -9.06 -35.69 -33.06
CA LYS A 596 -9.78 -36.34 -34.17
C LYS A 596 -10.96 -35.55 -34.75
N GLN A 597 -11.75 -34.93 -33.90
CA GLN A 597 -13.00 -34.25 -34.27
C GLN A 597 -12.87 -32.73 -34.37
N SER A 598 -11.78 -32.16 -33.85
CA SER A 598 -11.54 -30.72 -33.82
C SER A 598 -11.17 -30.16 -35.19
N GLY A 599 -11.15 -28.84 -35.29
CA GLY A 599 -10.77 -28.10 -36.49
C GLY A 599 -10.84 -26.59 -36.27
N ALA A 600 -10.46 -25.82 -37.29
CA ALA A 600 -10.49 -24.37 -37.25
C ALA A 600 -10.40 -23.76 -38.66
N THR A 601 -10.77 -22.49 -38.78
CA THR A 601 -10.39 -21.63 -39.92
C THR A 601 -9.34 -20.63 -39.48
N ILE A 602 -8.15 -20.69 -40.06
CA ILE A 602 -7.01 -19.83 -39.75
C ILE A 602 -6.69 -18.95 -40.98
N THR A 603 -6.60 -17.64 -40.77
CA THR A 603 -6.20 -16.66 -41.79
C THR A 603 -4.96 -15.92 -41.34
N ASN A 604 -3.96 -15.80 -42.22
CA ASN A 604 -2.66 -15.18 -41.99
C ASN A 604 -1.91 -15.82 -40.80
N ILE A 605 -1.35 -17.01 -41.04
CA ILE A 605 -0.51 -17.70 -40.05
C ILE A 605 0.98 -17.49 -40.31
N PHE A 606 1.75 -17.35 -39.23
CA PHE A 606 3.21 -17.37 -39.25
C PHE A 606 3.75 -18.29 -38.14
N LEU A 607 4.38 -19.39 -38.53
CA LEU A 607 5.05 -20.33 -37.63
C LEU A 607 6.55 -20.31 -37.87
N SER A 608 7.35 -20.34 -36.81
CA SER A 608 8.81 -20.45 -36.91
C SER A 608 9.41 -21.21 -35.74
N GLY A 609 10.42 -22.04 -36.04
CA GLY A 609 11.24 -22.71 -35.03
C GLY A 609 10.62 -23.94 -34.36
N TYR A 610 9.50 -24.45 -34.89
CA TYR A 610 8.90 -25.72 -34.47
C TYR A 610 9.42 -26.89 -35.31
N ALA A 611 9.48 -28.08 -34.71
CA ALA A 611 9.80 -29.32 -35.43
C ALA A 611 8.57 -29.89 -36.16
N THR A 612 7.38 -29.72 -35.56
CA THR A 612 6.10 -30.14 -36.12
C THR A 612 5.18 -28.92 -36.21
N ASN A 613 4.79 -28.52 -37.42
CA ASN A 613 3.90 -27.38 -37.59
C ASN A 613 2.42 -27.74 -37.38
N VAL A 614 1.99 -28.88 -37.92
CA VAL A 614 0.61 -29.37 -37.80
C VAL A 614 0.65 -30.84 -37.42
N ASP A 615 0.03 -31.17 -36.30
CA ASP A 615 -0.15 -32.53 -35.80
C ASP A 615 -1.63 -32.87 -35.68
N MET A 616 -2.07 -33.91 -36.39
CA MET A 616 -3.42 -34.47 -36.24
C MET A 616 -3.32 -35.69 -35.32
N LYS A 617 -3.16 -35.45 -34.01
CA LYS A 617 -2.75 -36.44 -32.98
C LYS A 617 -3.53 -37.76 -33.04
N ASP A 618 -4.84 -37.67 -33.25
CA ASP A 618 -5.74 -38.82 -33.31
C ASP A 618 -6.24 -39.15 -34.73
N ALA A 619 -5.42 -38.83 -35.74
CA ALA A 619 -5.73 -39.04 -37.16
C ALA A 619 -7.04 -38.38 -37.63
N GLY A 620 -7.30 -37.16 -37.15
CA GLY A 620 -8.35 -36.30 -37.68
C GLY A 620 -8.11 -35.92 -39.16
N ALA A 621 -9.16 -35.54 -39.88
CA ALA A 621 -9.04 -35.14 -41.27
C ALA A 621 -8.42 -33.75 -41.38
N LEU A 622 -7.37 -33.60 -42.18
CA LEU A 622 -6.74 -32.28 -42.44
C LEU A 622 -7.71 -31.25 -43.02
N SER A 623 -8.76 -31.69 -43.71
CA SER A 623 -9.84 -30.82 -44.21
C SER A 623 -10.64 -30.13 -43.10
N ASN A 624 -10.56 -30.61 -41.86
CA ASN A 624 -11.17 -29.95 -40.70
C ASN A 624 -10.47 -28.62 -40.36
N VAL A 625 -9.22 -28.45 -40.80
CA VAL A 625 -8.41 -27.26 -40.55
C VAL A 625 -8.19 -26.54 -41.87
N GLN A 626 -8.78 -25.37 -42.02
CA GLN A 626 -8.62 -24.52 -43.19
C GLN A 626 -7.59 -23.43 -42.88
N ILE A 627 -6.50 -23.36 -43.63
CA ILE A 627 -5.47 -22.34 -43.49
C ILE A 627 -5.38 -21.56 -44.79
N ASP A 628 -5.67 -20.26 -44.72
CA ASP A 628 -5.68 -19.34 -45.87
C ASP A 628 -6.54 -19.85 -47.05
N GLY A 629 -7.66 -20.51 -46.72
CA GLY A 629 -8.63 -21.02 -47.69
C GLY A 629 -8.30 -22.38 -48.31
N ALA A 630 -7.32 -23.11 -47.77
CA ALA A 630 -6.98 -24.47 -48.18
C ALA A 630 -6.93 -25.44 -46.99
N ASP A 631 -7.18 -26.72 -47.24
CA ASP A 631 -6.95 -27.79 -46.26
C ASP A 631 -5.51 -27.71 -45.71
N ALA A 632 -5.36 -27.94 -44.40
CA ALA A 632 -4.05 -28.00 -43.78
C ALA A 632 -3.20 -29.16 -44.35
N THR A 633 -1.89 -29.07 -44.17
CA THR A 633 -0.95 -30.12 -44.52
C THR A 633 0.10 -30.22 -43.41
N THR A 634 0.63 -31.42 -43.19
CA THR A 634 1.67 -31.64 -42.18
C THR A 634 3.08 -31.22 -42.64
N THR A 635 3.23 -30.77 -43.89
CA THR A 635 4.53 -30.50 -44.51
C THR A 635 4.75 -29.05 -44.92
N ASN A 636 3.70 -28.22 -44.96
CA ASN A 636 3.83 -26.80 -45.27
C ASN A 636 4.55 -26.07 -44.11
N PRO A 637 5.53 -25.20 -44.40
CA PRO A 637 6.25 -24.46 -43.37
C PRO A 637 5.43 -23.39 -42.65
N TYR A 638 4.31 -22.91 -43.24
CA TYR A 638 3.43 -21.87 -42.66
C TYR A 638 4.15 -20.61 -42.16
N ASN A 639 5.24 -20.21 -42.84
CA ASN A 639 6.10 -19.09 -42.43
C ASN A 639 6.07 -17.91 -43.42
N THR A 640 4.99 -17.81 -44.21
CA THR A 640 4.82 -16.79 -45.25
C THR A 640 3.78 -15.72 -44.91
N GLY A 641 2.99 -15.91 -43.84
CA GLY A 641 2.10 -14.88 -43.33
C GLY A 641 2.87 -13.69 -42.76
N ASN A 642 2.16 -12.58 -42.54
CA ASN A 642 2.72 -11.44 -41.83
C ASN A 642 2.71 -11.75 -40.33
N GLN A 643 3.87 -11.63 -39.68
CA GLN A 643 3.95 -11.68 -38.23
C GLN A 643 3.06 -10.59 -37.61
N VAL A 644 2.40 -10.92 -36.50
CA VAL A 644 1.70 -9.96 -35.67
C VAL A 644 2.72 -8.96 -35.12
N ASP A 645 2.56 -7.68 -35.46
CA ASP A 645 3.43 -6.62 -34.97
C ASP A 645 3.08 -6.26 -33.52
N ILE A 646 3.92 -6.74 -32.61
CA ILE A 646 3.79 -6.47 -31.17
C ILE A 646 4.61 -5.25 -30.73
N SER A 647 5.25 -4.48 -31.62
CA SER A 647 6.10 -3.34 -31.23
C SER A 647 5.34 -2.28 -30.43
N ALA A 648 4.04 -2.11 -30.71
CA ALA A 648 3.16 -1.19 -30.00
C ALA A 648 2.57 -1.76 -28.69
N TRP A 649 2.72 -3.06 -28.42
CA TRP A 649 2.15 -3.71 -27.23
C TRP A 649 3.05 -3.55 -26.00
N THR A 650 3.49 -2.33 -25.70
CA THR A 650 4.43 -2.06 -24.59
C THR A 650 3.89 -2.49 -23.22
N TRP A 651 2.56 -2.56 -23.09
CA TRP A 651 1.84 -2.99 -21.89
C TRP A 651 2.14 -4.43 -21.46
N ARG A 652 2.51 -5.33 -22.39
CA ARG A 652 2.72 -6.76 -22.10
C ARG A 652 3.84 -7.04 -21.10
N SER A 653 4.78 -6.10 -20.96
CA SER A 653 5.95 -6.22 -20.09
C SER A 653 5.72 -5.64 -18.69
N ALA A 654 4.51 -5.16 -18.36
CA ALA A 654 4.21 -4.62 -17.04
C ALA A 654 4.39 -5.67 -15.92
N GLY A 655 4.67 -5.20 -14.71
CA GLY A 655 4.89 -6.01 -13.51
C GLY A 655 4.34 -5.32 -12.25
N LEU A 656 4.45 -6.02 -11.11
CA LEU A 656 4.00 -5.54 -9.80
C LEU A 656 4.72 -4.27 -9.31
#